data_AF-A0A946UVH2-F1
#
_entry.id   AF-A0A946UVH2-F1
#
_cell.length_a   1.000
_cell.length_b   1.000
_cell.length_c   1.000
_cell.angle_alpha   90.00
_cell.angle_beta   90.00
_cell.angle_gamma   90.00
#
_symmetry.space_group_name_H-M   'P 1'
#
loop_
_entity.id
_entity.type
_entity.pdbx_description
1 polymer ?
#
loop_
_entity_poly.entity_id
_entity_poly.type
_entity_poly.pdbx_seq_one_letter_code
_entity_poly.pdbx_strand_id
1 'polypeptide(L)'
;MPALQLPFARLTPSLYKLTVVLALLSTSPVALAVPFCPASPDTITITSQQTVNTYYPGTASVTAGATSIPVGSPRGSTPIVAGDTLLIIQMQGAEIDTGDAETADGPYGDGPGNNDRSGNLSNNFVAGRYEYVVATGPVSGGSVPIEGELPGSGLQFDYTYRAAPTAVAGVASYQVIRVPVYQDLVITATGEIVPESWDGQSGGVVAMDIADTLTNNGAIEVSGYGFRGGQFLFTAGDNSVLIGKPTNGFKGEGIAGRPTLTYSTLRGGESNSIGYPTTGMQFDAEQGLGAPGNAGSGGGGDEDAGGGGGGNGGFGGNGGRGIPDATSRGIGGASFADQVFTPTVNRLVMGGGGGGSNGNDAGWDLQLSSGQAGGGLVFARFKNYAGSGEFRANGDSPGTGASEGIGGGGAGGTIAILTDSADLATASFEAVGGSGGFASNEFDGGGGGGGGGIIFIANSTGAVSTVSGGAAGGSFSEGDYDGFAGQIGVQFDTDYSLPPSAPFDCTFSPDSDGDSIVDAIDIDDDNDGIPDADEPAGDSDGDGVIDSLDIDSDNDGIVDNVEAQGDSAYLAPLGSDSDGDGLDDRYDSDDGGTAIVIVNSDTTGLPDYLDADSDDDGVPDLIEGHDANADGIADVQPAPDNA
;
A
#
# COMPACT_ATOMS: atom_id res chain seq x y z
N MET A 1 -18.97 60.41 51.66
CA MET A 1 -19.16 59.97 53.06
C MET A 1 -20.66 59.88 53.32
N PRO A 2 -21.19 58.92 54.09
CA PRO A 2 -20.97 57.45 54.22
C PRO A 2 -22.14 56.69 53.51
N ALA A 3 -22.43 55.39 53.60
CA ALA A 3 -21.77 54.08 53.80
C ALA A 3 -22.89 53.07 54.16
N LEU A 4 -22.63 51.78 53.92
CA LEU A 4 -23.35 50.55 54.34
C LEU A 4 -24.59 50.15 53.52
N GLN A 5 -24.70 48.91 53.02
CA GLN A 5 -24.55 47.65 53.78
C GLN A 5 -24.05 46.46 52.92
N LEU A 6 -23.13 45.68 53.50
CA LEU A 6 -22.49 44.40 53.11
C LEU A 6 -23.38 43.19 53.52
N PRO A 7 -23.15 41.89 53.13
CA PRO A 7 -21.82 41.24 53.15
C PRO A 7 -21.48 40.04 52.20
N PHE A 8 -20.15 39.88 52.01
CA PHE A 8 -19.28 38.67 52.02
C PHE A 8 -19.77 37.28 51.57
N ALA A 9 -19.00 36.65 50.66
CA ALA A 9 -18.02 35.57 50.94
C ALA A 9 -17.31 35.15 49.61
N ARG A 10 -15.98 35.27 49.44
CA ARG A 10 -14.91 34.26 49.73
C ARG A 10 -15.15 32.89 49.08
N LEU A 11 -14.20 32.12 48.54
CA LEU A 11 -12.78 32.18 48.13
C LEU A 11 -12.47 30.73 47.66
N THR A 12 -11.81 30.55 46.51
CA THR A 12 -10.86 29.43 46.20
C THR A 12 -11.40 27.99 45.96
N PRO A 13 -10.57 26.99 45.59
CA PRO A 13 -10.69 26.25 44.32
C PRO A 13 -11.09 24.80 44.57
N SER A 14 -12.15 24.30 43.94
CA SER A 14 -12.55 22.91 44.17
C SER A 14 -11.80 21.95 43.26
N LEU A 15 -10.81 21.28 43.86
CA LEU A 15 -10.39 19.89 43.62
C LEU A 15 -11.19 19.17 42.53
N TYR A 16 -10.57 18.93 41.38
CA TYR A 16 -10.90 17.74 40.60
C TYR A 16 -10.22 16.56 41.29
N LYS A 17 -11.05 15.61 41.73
CA LYS A 17 -10.64 14.37 42.40
C LYS A 17 -9.78 13.54 41.46
N LEU A 18 -8.54 13.34 41.87
CA LEU A 18 -7.71 12.21 41.51
C LEU A 18 -8.48 10.91 41.83
N THR A 19 -8.94 10.22 40.80
CA THR A 19 -9.27 8.79 40.89
C THR A 19 -8.17 8.08 40.11
N VAL A 20 -7.15 7.62 40.83
CA VAL A 20 -6.22 6.60 40.31
C VAL A 20 -7.06 5.33 40.18
N VAL A 21 -7.40 4.96 38.95
CA VAL A 21 -7.82 3.59 38.63
C VAL A 21 -6.54 2.83 38.29
N LEU A 22 -6.30 1.84 39.12
CA LEU A 22 -5.23 0.87 39.09
C LEU A 22 -5.34 0.02 37.80
N ALA A 23 -4.20 -0.12 37.13
CA ALA A 23 -3.87 -1.01 36.01
C ALA A 23 -4.94 -2.02 35.56
N LEU A 24 -5.46 -1.85 34.34
CA LEU A 24 -5.58 -2.97 33.43
C LEU A 24 -4.38 -2.89 32.48
N LEU A 25 -3.65 -3.99 32.39
CA LEU A 25 -2.55 -4.19 31.46
C LEU A 25 -2.99 -3.72 30.07
N SER A 26 -2.33 -2.70 29.52
CA SER A 26 -2.24 -2.60 28.07
C SER A 26 -1.38 -3.78 27.66
N THR A 27 -2.01 -4.84 27.16
CA THR A 27 -1.31 -5.75 26.27
C THR A 27 -0.76 -4.88 25.16
N SER A 28 0.56 -4.73 25.12
CA SER A 28 1.26 -4.36 23.89
C SER A 28 0.62 -5.16 22.74
N PRO A 29 0.38 -4.58 21.55
CA PRO A 29 0.05 -5.42 20.42
C PRO A 29 1.18 -6.45 20.28
N VAL A 30 0.80 -7.70 20.53
CA VAL A 30 1.61 -8.89 20.27
C VAL A 30 1.76 -9.00 18.76
N ALA A 31 2.91 -9.54 18.37
CA ALA A 31 3.47 -9.62 17.03
C ALA A 31 2.47 -9.82 15.89
N LEU A 32 2.75 -9.10 14.80
CA LEU A 32 2.21 -9.33 13.48
C LEU A 32 2.37 -10.80 13.08
N ALA A 33 1.43 -11.35 12.32
CA ALA A 33 1.70 -12.44 11.39
C ALA A 33 2.85 -11.95 10.51
N VAL A 34 4.03 -12.48 10.78
CA VAL A 34 5.28 -12.03 10.18
C VAL A 34 5.14 -12.30 8.68
N PRO A 35 5.27 -11.29 7.81
CA PRO A 35 5.29 -11.52 6.39
C PRO A 35 6.51 -12.41 6.07
N PHE A 36 6.31 -13.49 5.32
CA PHE A 36 7.38 -14.42 4.92
C PHE A 36 8.55 -13.63 4.34
N CYS A 37 9.69 -13.69 5.04
CA CYS A 37 10.95 -13.17 4.54
C CYS A 37 11.56 -14.23 3.62
N PRO A 38 12.06 -13.87 2.43
CA PRO A 38 12.76 -14.84 1.58
C PRO A 38 13.99 -15.39 2.32
N ALA A 39 14.17 -16.70 2.29
CA ALA A 39 15.26 -17.48 2.91
C ALA A 39 16.69 -17.19 2.37
N SER A 40 16.94 -16.04 1.73
CA SER A 40 18.26 -15.72 1.15
C SER A 40 18.59 -14.22 1.30
N PRO A 41 19.81 -13.88 1.77
CA PRO A 41 20.31 -12.50 1.89
C PRO A 41 20.69 -11.90 0.52
N ASP A 42 19.82 -12.04 -0.49
CA ASP A 42 20.11 -11.57 -1.84
C ASP A 42 19.86 -10.08 -2.00
N THR A 43 20.92 -9.36 -2.38
CA THR A 43 20.81 -8.00 -2.91
C THR A 43 20.23 -8.03 -4.33
N ILE A 44 19.02 -7.49 -4.51
CA ILE A 44 18.41 -7.33 -5.83
C ILE A 44 18.88 -6.02 -6.47
N THR A 45 19.29 -6.06 -7.75
CA THR A 45 19.71 -4.87 -8.49
C THR A 45 18.80 -4.58 -9.69
N ILE A 46 18.14 -3.42 -9.67
CA ILE A 46 17.32 -2.90 -10.76
C ILE A 46 18.17 -1.99 -11.65
N THR A 47 18.38 -2.40 -12.90
CA THR A 47 19.24 -1.70 -13.87
C THR A 47 18.51 -1.01 -15.02
N SER A 48 17.22 -1.29 -15.16
CA SER A 48 16.30 -0.74 -16.16
C SER A 48 14.90 -0.59 -15.58
N GLN A 49 13.98 0.03 -16.33
CA GLN A 49 12.57 0.08 -15.96
C GLN A 49 11.98 -1.32 -15.72
N GLN A 50 11.34 -1.53 -14.57
CA GLN A 50 10.68 -2.78 -14.19
C GLN A 50 9.44 -2.54 -13.31
N THR A 51 8.50 -3.49 -13.34
CA THR A 51 7.37 -3.55 -12.41
C THR A 51 7.57 -4.69 -11.42
N VAL A 52 7.54 -4.36 -10.13
CA VAL A 52 7.85 -5.30 -9.04
C VAL A 52 6.61 -5.94 -8.40
N ASN A 53 5.44 -5.31 -8.56
CA ASN A 53 4.18 -5.79 -7.99
C ASN A 53 3.37 -6.63 -8.99
N THR A 54 2.53 -7.51 -8.44
CA THR A 54 1.45 -8.16 -9.20
C THR A 54 0.12 -7.83 -8.53
N TYR A 55 -0.85 -7.40 -9.34
CA TYR A 55 -2.12 -6.83 -8.88
C TYR A 55 -3.28 -7.75 -9.22
N TYR A 56 -4.18 -7.91 -8.25
CA TYR A 56 -5.40 -8.69 -8.37
C TYR A 56 -6.60 -7.81 -8.04
N PRO A 57 -7.48 -7.51 -9.01
CA PRO A 57 -8.68 -6.74 -8.73
C PRO A 57 -9.65 -7.56 -7.86
N GLY A 58 -10.23 -6.94 -6.82
CA GLY A 58 -11.30 -7.55 -6.05
C GLY A 58 -12.55 -7.79 -6.91
N THR A 59 -13.27 -8.89 -6.66
CA THR A 59 -14.45 -9.26 -7.47
C THR A 59 -15.76 -9.35 -6.69
N ALA A 60 -15.72 -9.30 -5.36
CA ALA A 60 -16.88 -9.21 -4.49
C ALA A 60 -16.51 -8.50 -3.18
N SER A 61 -17.50 -7.97 -2.46
CA SER A 61 -17.22 -7.34 -1.16
C SER A 61 -16.82 -8.40 -0.14
N VAL A 62 -15.89 -8.06 0.75
CA VAL A 62 -15.42 -8.89 1.86
C VAL A 62 -15.58 -8.13 3.18
N THR A 63 -15.88 -8.86 4.24
CA THR A 63 -16.07 -8.29 5.57
C THR A 63 -14.84 -8.51 6.43
N ALA A 64 -14.66 -7.67 7.45
CA ALA A 64 -13.72 -7.92 8.53
C ALA A 64 -13.92 -9.35 9.11
N GLY A 65 -12.82 -10.02 9.41
CA GLY A 65 -12.74 -11.41 9.86
C GLY A 65 -12.70 -12.44 8.73
N ALA A 66 -12.80 -12.04 7.46
CA ALA A 66 -12.66 -12.98 6.34
C ALA A 66 -11.21 -13.48 6.21
N THR A 67 -11.05 -14.80 6.01
CA THR A 67 -9.76 -15.49 5.78
C THR A 67 -9.55 -15.87 4.32
N SER A 68 -10.38 -15.35 3.42
CA SER A 68 -10.21 -15.52 1.98
C SER A 68 -10.81 -14.35 1.21
N ILE A 69 -10.11 -13.93 0.15
CA ILE A 69 -10.48 -12.77 -0.66
C ILE A 69 -10.76 -13.20 -2.10
N PRO A 70 -11.95 -12.89 -2.67
CA PRO A 70 -12.26 -13.16 -4.05
C PRO A 70 -11.56 -12.15 -4.97
N VAL A 71 -10.78 -12.68 -5.92
CA VAL A 71 -9.89 -11.92 -6.79
C VAL A 71 -10.05 -12.29 -8.27
N GLY A 72 -9.82 -11.30 -9.14
CA GLY A 72 -9.83 -11.47 -10.59
C GLY A 72 -8.48 -11.91 -11.15
N SER A 73 -8.33 -11.81 -12.47
CA SER A 73 -7.09 -12.18 -13.15
C SER A 73 -5.92 -11.25 -12.75
N PRO A 74 -4.72 -11.79 -12.53
CA PRO A 74 -3.55 -10.99 -12.20
C PRO A 74 -3.12 -10.08 -13.35
N ARG A 75 -2.56 -8.93 -12.98
CA ARG A 75 -1.70 -8.09 -13.83
C ARG A 75 -0.32 -8.01 -13.21
N GLY A 76 0.70 -8.52 -13.88
CA GLY A 76 2.05 -8.69 -13.35
C GLY A 76 2.59 -10.09 -13.64
N SER A 77 3.87 -10.32 -13.34
CA SER A 77 4.57 -11.56 -13.72
C SER A 77 4.65 -12.60 -12.61
N THR A 78 4.53 -12.20 -11.35
CA THR A 78 4.80 -13.08 -10.20
C THR A 78 3.49 -13.42 -9.49
N PRO A 79 3.00 -14.65 -9.59
CA PRO A 79 1.74 -15.05 -8.94
C PRO A 79 1.88 -15.03 -7.41
N ILE A 80 0.74 -15.00 -6.72
CA ILE A 80 0.69 -15.17 -5.26
C ILE A 80 0.95 -16.64 -4.92
N VAL A 81 1.83 -16.90 -3.96
CA VAL A 81 2.09 -18.20 -3.33
C VAL A 81 1.90 -18.09 -1.80
N ALA A 82 1.91 -19.22 -1.09
CA ALA A 82 1.90 -19.22 0.37
C ALA A 82 3.11 -18.43 0.92
N GLY A 83 2.92 -17.75 2.06
CA GLY A 83 3.90 -16.87 2.69
C GLY A 83 3.89 -15.44 2.14
N ASP A 84 3.46 -15.20 0.90
CA ASP A 84 3.55 -13.88 0.30
C ASP A 84 2.85 -12.79 1.13
N THR A 85 3.55 -11.66 1.28
CA THR A 85 2.98 -10.43 1.83
C THR A 85 2.01 -9.82 0.84
N LEU A 86 0.79 -9.51 1.29
CA LEU A 86 -0.24 -8.89 0.47
C LEU A 86 -0.67 -7.54 1.07
N LEU A 87 -0.72 -6.50 0.23
CA LEU A 87 -1.37 -5.24 0.54
C LEU A 87 -2.78 -5.25 -0.04
N ILE A 88 -3.80 -5.05 0.80
CA ILE A 88 -5.17 -4.85 0.36
C ILE A 88 -5.52 -3.39 0.53
N ILE A 89 -5.92 -2.74 -0.56
CA ILE A 89 -6.22 -1.32 -0.55
C ILE A 89 -7.53 -1.01 -1.29
N GLN A 90 -8.41 -0.28 -0.61
CA GLN A 90 -9.66 0.23 -1.16
C GLN A 90 -9.36 1.49 -1.99
N MET A 91 -9.37 1.38 -3.31
CA MET A 91 -9.06 2.52 -4.18
C MET A 91 -10.25 3.47 -4.31
N GLN A 92 -11.46 2.92 -4.51
CA GLN A 92 -12.69 3.67 -4.72
C GLN A 92 -13.77 3.22 -3.74
N GLY A 93 -14.66 4.12 -3.35
CA GLY A 93 -15.71 3.82 -2.38
C GLY A 93 -16.23 5.06 -1.67
N ALA A 94 -16.19 6.20 -2.35
CA ALA A 94 -16.86 7.40 -1.92
C ALA A 94 -18.30 7.43 -2.47
N GLU A 95 -19.26 7.65 -1.59
CA GLU A 95 -20.58 8.20 -1.88
C GLU A 95 -20.52 9.54 -2.64
N ILE A 96 -21.62 9.87 -3.31
CA ILE A 96 -21.79 11.05 -4.16
C ILE A 96 -23.18 11.63 -3.87
N ASP A 97 -23.29 12.94 -3.75
CA ASP A 97 -24.58 13.62 -3.88
C ASP A 97 -24.96 13.69 -5.37
N THR A 98 -26.12 13.14 -5.71
CA THR A 98 -26.65 13.06 -7.07
C THR A 98 -27.74 14.10 -7.36
N GLY A 99 -27.91 15.07 -6.45
CA GLY A 99 -28.91 16.13 -6.55
C GLY A 99 -28.81 16.96 -7.84
N ASP A 100 -29.91 17.65 -8.17
CA ASP A 100 -30.08 18.36 -9.45
C ASP A 100 -29.00 19.43 -9.66
N ALA A 101 -28.06 19.13 -10.57
CA ALA A 101 -26.94 19.98 -10.98
C ALA A 101 -27.35 21.13 -11.92
N GLU A 102 -28.57 21.68 -11.79
CA GLU A 102 -29.07 22.73 -12.70
C GLU A 102 -28.35 24.09 -12.54
N THR A 103 -27.35 24.19 -11.66
CA THR A 103 -26.55 25.41 -11.44
C THR A 103 -25.05 25.09 -11.43
N ALA A 104 -24.22 26.06 -11.82
CA ALA A 104 -22.75 25.94 -11.80
C ALA A 104 -22.16 25.54 -10.43
N ASP A 105 -22.92 25.78 -9.35
CA ASP A 105 -22.61 25.40 -7.96
C ASP A 105 -23.55 24.28 -7.44
N GLY A 106 -24.10 23.46 -8.34
CA GLY A 106 -24.98 22.35 -7.97
C GLY A 106 -24.23 21.28 -7.15
N PRO A 107 -24.93 20.55 -6.25
CA PRO A 107 -24.29 19.68 -5.26
C PRO A 107 -23.68 18.40 -5.84
N TYR A 108 -23.75 18.19 -7.16
CA TYR A 108 -23.31 16.92 -7.76
C TYR A 108 -21.82 16.67 -7.50
N GLY A 109 -21.52 15.59 -6.79
CA GLY A 109 -20.14 15.26 -6.41
C GLY A 109 -19.66 15.84 -5.07
N ASP A 110 -20.41 16.76 -4.47
CA ASP A 110 -20.02 17.45 -3.21
C ASP A 110 -20.14 16.55 -1.96
N GLY A 111 -20.71 15.35 -2.08
CA GLY A 111 -21.00 14.48 -0.95
C GLY A 111 -22.21 14.94 -0.11
N PRO A 112 -22.69 14.13 0.86
CA PRO A 112 -23.88 14.43 1.64
C PRO A 112 -23.77 15.75 2.43
N GLY A 113 -24.69 16.68 2.18
CA GLY A 113 -24.88 17.85 3.04
C GLY A 113 -24.32 19.18 2.52
N ASN A 114 -23.95 19.26 1.24
CA ASN A 114 -23.64 20.52 0.54
C ASN A 114 -22.43 21.28 1.14
N ASN A 115 -21.35 20.54 1.43
CA ASN A 115 -20.17 20.95 2.21
C ASN A 115 -18.94 21.25 1.32
N ASP A 116 -19.07 22.22 0.42
CA ASP A 116 -17.95 22.88 -0.29
C ASP A 116 -16.97 21.92 -0.98
N ARG A 117 -17.46 20.91 -1.72
CA ARG A 117 -16.60 19.97 -2.46
C ARG A 117 -15.59 19.27 -1.57
N SER A 118 -15.83 19.17 -0.27
CA SER A 118 -15.06 18.29 0.61
C SER A 118 -15.61 16.89 0.36
N GLY A 119 -14.78 15.94 -0.09
CA GLY A 119 -15.18 14.54 -0.35
C GLY A 119 -15.60 13.76 0.91
N ASN A 120 -16.24 14.43 1.87
CA ASN A 120 -16.67 13.97 3.16
C ASN A 120 -18.05 13.33 3.06
N LEU A 121 -18.07 12.04 3.39
CA LEU A 121 -19.25 11.22 3.42
C LEU A 121 -19.28 10.64 4.82
N SER A 122 -19.87 11.43 5.70
CA SER A 122 -19.70 11.41 7.16
C SER A 122 -19.92 10.07 7.88
N ASN A 123 -20.37 9.00 7.21
CA ASN A 123 -20.59 7.68 7.85
C ASN A 123 -20.23 6.42 7.02
N ASN A 124 -20.05 6.50 5.69
CA ASN A 124 -19.90 5.33 4.79
C ASN A 124 -18.69 5.42 3.85
N PHE A 125 -17.72 6.28 4.16
CA PHE A 125 -16.54 6.45 3.34
C PHE A 125 -15.51 5.32 3.58
N VAL A 126 -15.26 4.50 2.56
CA VAL A 126 -14.30 3.37 2.66
C VAL A 126 -13.03 3.58 1.83
N ALA A 127 -13.02 4.50 0.87
CA ALA A 127 -11.86 4.73 0.01
C ALA A 127 -10.61 5.11 0.82
N GLY A 128 -9.48 4.62 0.35
CA GLY A 128 -8.15 4.75 0.90
C GLY A 128 -7.80 3.73 1.99
N ARG A 129 -8.76 3.02 2.59
CA ARG A 129 -8.46 2.01 3.64
C ARG A 129 -7.48 0.96 3.12
N TYR A 130 -6.47 0.64 3.92
CA TYR A 130 -5.53 -0.43 3.61
C TYR A 130 -5.14 -1.25 4.84
N GLU A 131 -4.71 -2.49 4.60
CA GLU A 131 -4.08 -3.38 5.57
C GLU A 131 -3.15 -4.37 4.87
N TYR A 132 -2.27 -4.99 5.64
CA TYR A 132 -1.39 -6.06 5.21
C TYR A 132 -1.87 -7.40 5.78
N VAL A 133 -1.73 -8.45 4.99
CA VAL A 133 -2.02 -9.84 5.38
C VAL A 133 -0.98 -10.76 4.74
N VAL A 134 -0.94 -12.02 5.18
CA VAL A 134 -0.12 -13.08 4.60
C VAL A 134 -1.02 -14.00 3.77
N ALA A 135 -0.53 -14.44 2.60
CA ALA A 135 -1.18 -15.47 1.82
C ALA A 135 -0.91 -16.84 2.46
N THR A 136 -1.95 -17.60 2.80
CA THR A 136 -1.78 -19.00 3.29
C THR A 136 -1.78 -20.02 2.15
N GLY A 137 -1.80 -19.55 0.90
CA GLY A 137 -1.84 -20.39 -0.29
C GLY A 137 -2.00 -19.58 -1.58
N PRO A 138 -1.81 -20.22 -2.75
CA PRO A 138 -1.96 -19.56 -4.03
C PRO A 138 -3.42 -19.23 -4.34
N VAL A 139 -3.64 -18.36 -5.34
CA VAL A 139 -4.98 -18.10 -5.86
C VAL A 139 -5.58 -19.38 -6.44
N SER A 140 -6.67 -19.86 -5.83
CA SER A 140 -7.38 -21.06 -6.24
C SER A 140 -8.88 -20.79 -6.28
N GLY A 141 -9.57 -21.27 -7.33
CA GLY A 141 -11.01 -21.05 -7.49
C GLY A 141 -11.44 -19.57 -7.61
N GLY A 142 -10.52 -18.66 -7.92
CA GLY A 142 -10.78 -17.21 -7.99
C GLY A 142 -10.75 -16.52 -6.63
N SER A 143 -10.10 -17.11 -5.63
CA SER A 143 -9.89 -16.49 -4.31
C SER A 143 -8.49 -16.80 -3.80
N VAL A 144 -7.94 -15.90 -2.98
CA VAL A 144 -6.69 -16.09 -2.25
C VAL A 144 -7.03 -16.40 -0.79
N PRO A 145 -6.56 -17.50 -0.20
CA PRO A 145 -6.66 -17.73 1.24
C PRO A 145 -5.60 -16.86 1.95
N ILE A 146 -5.98 -16.26 3.09
CA ILE A 146 -5.17 -15.29 3.80
C ILE A 146 -5.25 -15.46 5.31
N GLU A 147 -4.30 -14.86 5.98
CA GLU A 147 -4.23 -14.71 7.42
C GLU A 147 -3.89 -13.26 7.78
N GLY A 148 -4.67 -12.69 8.71
CA GLY A 148 -4.59 -11.30 9.15
C GLY A 148 -3.39 -11.03 10.08
N GLU A 149 -3.46 -9.94 10.84
CA GLU A 149 -2.36 -9.51 11.73
C GLU A 149 -2.02 -10.50 12.85
N LEU A 150 -2.93 -11.39 13.24
CA LEU A 150 -2.66 -12.45 14.23
C LEU A 150 -2.80 -13.84 13.59
N PRO A 151 -2.06 -14.85 14.06
CA PRO A 151 -2.29 -16.23 13.66
C PRO A 151 -3.76 -16.66 13.82
N GLY A 152 -4.32 -17.31 12.82
CA GLY A 152 -5.71 -17.70 12.67
C GLY A 152 -6.71 -16.56 12.44
N SER A 153 -6.25 -15.30 12.33
CA SER A 153 -7.13 -14.13 12.14
C SER A 153 -7.43 -13.84 10.67
N GLY A 154 -8.49 -13.07 10.42
CA GLY A 154 -8.84 -12.57 9.09
C GLY A 154 -8.67 -11.05 8.99
N LEU A 155 -9.24 -10.46 7.93
CA LEU A 155 -9.19 -9.02 7.68
C LEU A 155 -9.63 -8.15 8.87
N GLN A 156 -8.99 -7.01 9.06
CA GLN A 156 -9.40 -5.99 10.02
C GLN A 156 -10.52 -5.11 9.46
N PHE A 157 -10.49 -4.84 8.15
CA PHE A 157 -11.42 -3.93 7.50
C PHE A 157 -12.37 -4.66 6.53
N ASP A 158 -13.55 -4.07 6.37
CA ASP A 158 -14.40 -4.39 5.23
C ASP A 158 -13.82 -3.76 3.95
N TYR A 159 -13.82 -4.53 2.86
CA TYR A 159 -13.52 -4.03 1.52
C TYR A 159 -14.75 -4.17 0.63
N THR A 160 -15.11 -3.07 -0.02
CA THR A 160 -16.32 -2.96 -0.83
C THR A 160 -15.98 -3.10 -2.30
N TYR A 161 -16.64 -4.04 -2.97
CA TYR A 161 -16.69 -4.11 -4.43
C TYR A 161 -18.08 -3.75 -4.92
N ARG A 162 -18.15 -2.83 -5.88
CA ARG A 162 -19.40 -2.39 -6.50
C ARG A 162 -19.20 -2.23 -8.01
N ALA A 163 -19.66 -3.22 -8.76
CA ALA A 163 -19.57 -3.24 -10.23
C ALA A 163 -20.44 -2.19 -10.94
N ALA A 164 -21.45 -1.64 -10.26
CA ALA A 164 -22.36 -0.64 -10.80
C ALA A 164 -22.71 0.45 -9.78
N PRO A 165 -22.91 1.71 -10.22
CA PRO A 165 -23.30 2.80 -9.34
C PRO A 165 -24.67 2.54 -8.69
N THR A 166 -24.89 3.17 -7.56
CA THR A 166 -26.18 3.29 -6.87
C THR A 166 -26.62 4.75 -6.85
N ALA A 167 -27.82 5.04 -6.37
CA ALA A 167 -28.34 6.42 -6.30
C ALA A 167 -27.47 7.40 -5.48
N VAL A 168 -26.56 6.90 -4.63
CA VAL A 168 -25.76 7.72 -3.72
C VAL A 168 -24.26 7.38 -3.75
N ALA A 169 -23.80 6.55 -4.69
CA ALA A 169 -22.39 6.15 -4.76
C ALA A 169 -22.03 5.60 -6.13
N GLY A 170 -20.84 5.94 -6.61
CA GLY A 170 -20.28 5.37 -7.84
C GLY A 170 -19.78 3.95 -7.67
N VAL A 171 -19.05 3.47 -8.68
CA VAL A 171 -18.36 2.18 -8.60
C VAL A 171 -17.32 2.19 -7.49
N ALA A 172 -17.09 1.03 -6.89
CA ALA A 172 -16.11 0.84 -5.82
C ALA A 172 -15.23 -0.36 -6.16
N SER A 173 -13.93 -0.15 -6.05
CA SER A 173 -12.90 -1.14 -6.35
C SER A 173 -11.87 -1.14 -5.23
N TYR A 174 -11.44 -2.35 -4.88
CA TYR A 174 -10.25 -2.60 -4.09
C TYR A 174 -9.36 -3.56 -4.87
N GLN A 175 -8.08 -3.59 -4.53
CA GLN A 175 -7.12 -4.52 -5.12
C GLN A 175 -6.29 -5.19 -4.04
N VAL A 176 -5.87 -6.41 -4.33
CA VAL A 176 -4.87 -7.17 -3.58
C VAL A 176 -3.57 -7.11 -4.37
N ILE A 177 -2.49 -6.66 -3.72
CA ILE A 177 -1.20 -6.42 -4.35
C ILE A 177 -0.20 -7.35 -3.68
N ARG A 178 0.47 -8.20 -4.46
CA ARG A 178 1.64 -8.94 -3.97
C ARG A 178 2.78 -7.96 -3.72
N VAL A 179 3.26 -7.90 -2.49
CA VAL A 179 4.34 -7.03 -2.05
C VAL A 179 5.62 -7.85 -2.01
N PRO A 180 6.61 -7.57 -2.89
CA PRO A 180 7.90 -8.20 -2.78
C PRO A 180 8.62 -7.71 -1.52
N VAL A 181 9.27 -8.65 -0.85
CA VAL A 181 10.18 -8.43 0.27
C VAL A 181 11.61 -8.65 -0.24
N TYR A 182 12.51 -7.71 0.03
CA TYR A 182 13.92 -7.79 -0.32
C TYR A 182 14.78 -7.70 0.94
N GLN A 183 15.94 -8.36 0.97
CA GLN A 183 16.94 -8.09 1.99
C GLN A 183 17.55 -6.69 1.76
N ASP A 184 18.18 -6.53 0.60
CA ASP A 184 18.71 -5.26 0.09
C ASP A 184 18.19 -5.01 -1.32
N LEU A 185 17.92 -3.74 -1.64
CA LEU A 185 17.49 -3.32 -2.97
C LEU A 185 18.37 -2.20 -3.49
N VAL A 186 18.99 -2.42 -4.65
CA VAL A 186 19.79 -1.42 -5.36
C VAL A 186 19.08 -0.99 -6.65
N ILE A 187 18.69 0.27 -6.73
CA ILE A 187 18.21 0.89 -7.98
C ILE A 187 19.38 1.70 -8.55
N THR A 188 19.90 1.30 -9.70
CA THR A 188 21.01 2.03 -10.34
C THR A 188 20.53 3.35 -10.93
N ALA A 189 21.46 4.22 -11.36
CA ALA A 189 21.11 5.49 -12.00
C ALA A 189 20.30 5.36 -13.30
N THR A 190 20.24 4.16 -13.89
CA THR A 190 19.37 3.85 -15.05
C THR A 190 18.21 2.93 -14.68
N GLY A 191 18.16 2.46 -13.43
CA GLY A 191 17.08 1.67 -12.89
C GLY A 191 15.87 2.54 -12.59
N GLU A 192 14.68 1.99 -12.86
CA GLU A 192 13.43 2.65 -12.60
C GLU A 192 12.38 1.61 -12.17
N ILE A 193 11.62 1.90 -11.13
CA ILE A 193 10.48 1.07 -10.72
C ILE A 193 9.20 1.81 -11.07
N VAL A 194 8.34 1.16 -11.86
CA VAL A 194 7.02 1.68 -12.27
C VAL A 194 5.92 0.65 -11.99
N PRO A 195 4.70 1.08 -11.64
CA PRO A 195 3.58 0.17 -11.46
C PRO A 195 2.94 -0.17 -12.81
N GLU A 196 2.03 -1.14 -12.80
CA GLU A 196 1.06 -1.25 -13.89
C GLU A 196 0.13 -0.03 -13.86
N SER A 197 -0.24 0.52 -15.02
CA SER A 197 -1.17 1.67 -15.08
C SER A 197 -2.54 1.30 -14.50
N TRP A 198 -3.15 2.22 -13.75
CA TRP A 198 -4.52 2.07 -13.25
C TRP A 198 -5.51 1.87 -14.39
N ASP A 199 -6.32 0.80 -14.33
CA ASP A 199 -7.32 0.47 -15.34
C ASP A 199 -8.78 0.67 -14.89
N GLY A 200 -8.97 1.17 -13.67
CA GLY A 200 -10.28 1.26 -13.02
C GLY A 200 -10.60 0.14 -12.04
N GLN A 201 -9.72 -0.85 -11.92
CA GLN A 201 -9.85 -1.95 -10.96
C GLN A 201 -8.52 -2.26 -10.26
N SER A 202 -7.39 -2.21 -10.95
CA SER A 202 -6.07 -2.46 -10.37
C SER A 202 -4.93 -1.68 -11.05
N GLY A 203 -3.78 -1.64 -10.38
CA GLY A 203 -2.58 -0.88 -10.77
C GLY A 203 -2.40 0.41 -9.97
N GLY A 204 -1.48 1.27 -10.42
CA GLY A 204 -1.24 2.61 -9.90
C GLY A 204 -0.50 2.70 -8.56
N VAL A 205 -0.05 1.56 -8.02
CA VAL A 205 0.56 1.47 -6.69
C VAL A 205 1.90 0.72 -6.78
N VAL A 206 2.99 1.34 -6.35
CA VAL A 206 4.23 0.61 -6.03
C VAL A 206 4.23 0.33 -4.54
N ALA A 207 4.26 -0.94 -4.16
CA ALA A 207 4.35 -1.39 -2.77
C ALA A 207 5.54 -2.34 -2.62
N MET A 208 6.45 -2.07 -1.68
CA MET A 208 7.63 -2.92 -1.49
C MET A 208 8.19 -2.80 -0.08
N ASP A 209 8.76 -3.90 0.39
CA ASP A 209 9.42 -3.97 1.69
C ASP A 209 10.89 -4.35 1.51
N ILE A 210 11.76 -3.64 2.22
CA ILE A 210 13.20 -3.89 2.22
C ILE A 210 13.61 -4.07 3.69
N ALA A 211 14.15 -5.23 4.01
CA ALA A 211 14.57 -5.62 5.35
C ALA A 211 15.66 -4.69 5.90
N ASP A 212 16.68 -4.43 5.09
CA ASP A 212 17.82 -3.61 5.48
C ASP A 212 17.94 -2.36 4.62
N THR A 213 18.71 -2.40 3.52
CA THR A 213 19.11 -1.17 2.83
C THR A 213 18.44 -1.00 1.47
N LEU A 214 17.71 0.10 1.31
CA LEU A 214 17.33 0.64 -0.01
C LEU A 214 18.43 1.59 -0.51
N THR A 215 19.19 1.16 -1.51
CA THR A 215 20.12 2.03 -2.26
C THR A 215 19.45 2.54 -3.53
N ASN A 216 18.85 3.73 -3.50
CA ASN A 216 18.21 4.34 -4.67
C ASN A 216 19.11 5.42 -5.32
N ASN A 217 19.64 5.14 -6.51
CA ASN A 217 20.32 6.12 -7.36
C ASN A 217 19.54 6.46 -8.64
N GLY A 218 18.40 5.80 -8.86
CA GLY A 218 17.52 5.96 -10.02
C GLY A 218 16.20 6.60 -9.64
N ALA A 219 15.09 6.00 -10.08
CA ALA A 219 13.75 6.52 -9.81
C ALA A 219 12.75 5.44 -9.38
N ILE A 220 11.85 5.82 -8.49
CA ILE A 220 10.57 5.14 -8.26
C ILE A 220 9.51 6.11 -8.80
N GLU A 221 8.92 5.76 -9.94
CA GLU A 221 8.15 6.66 -10.80
C GLU A 221 6.70 6.18 -10.90
N VAL A 222 5.80 6.93 -10.27
CA VAL A 222 4.35 6.71 -10.31
C VAL A 222 3.60 7.92 -10.88
N SER A 223 4.27 8.87 -11.54
CA SER A 223 3.61 10.03 -12.15
C SER A 223 2.66 9.63 -13.29
N GLY A 224 1.43 10.15 -13.26
CA GLY A 224 0.40 9.80 -14.26
C GLY A 224 -0.16 8.37 -14.15
N TYR A 225 0.28 7.56 -13.18
CA TYR A 225 -0.20 6.18 -12.98
C TYR A 225 -1.46 6.08 -12.09
N GLY A 226 -1.94 7.20 -11.55
CA GLY A 226 -3.09 7.29 -10.65
C GLY A 226 -4.44 7.26 -11.37
N PHE A 227 -5.45 7.89 -10.77
CA PHE A 227 -6.78 7.90 -11.39
C PHE A 227 -6.76 8.64 -12.73
N ARG A 228 -7.44 8.06 -13.72
CA ARG A 228 -7.43 8.58 -15.10
C ARG A 228 -8.24 9.87 -15.21
N GLY A 229 -7.89 10.70 -16.18
CA GLY A 229 -8.68 11.88 -16.49
C GLY A 229 -9.96 11.56 -17.26
N GLY A 230 -10.86 12.55 -17.34
CA GLY A 230 -12.08 12.45 -18.12
C GLY A 230 -11.81 12.68 -19.61
N GLN A 231 -12.37 11.83 -20.46
CA GLN A 231 -12.16 11.97 -21.90
C GLN A 231 -12.86 13.21 -22.47
N PHE A 232 -12.23 13.86 -23.45
CA PHE A 232 -12.89 14.83 -24.33
C PHE A 232 -13.87 14.14 -25.29
N LEU A 233 -15.01 14.77 -25.56
CA LEU A 233 -15.98 14.30 -26.55
C LEU A 233 -16.33 15.43 -27.55
N PHE A 234 -15.92 15.25 -28.80
CA PHE A 234 -16.27 16.14 -29.89
C PHE A 234 -17.73 15.97 -30.32
N THR A 235 -18.47 17.07 -30.43
CA THR A 235 -19.81 17.07 -31.07
C THR A 235 -19.88 18.12 -32.17
N ALA A 236 -20.00 17.67 -33.42
CA ALA A 236 -19.98 18.55 -34.59
C ALA A 236 -21.18 19.49 -34.68
N GLY A 237 -20.91 20.80 -34.81
CA GLY A 237 -21.89 21.82 -35.20
C GLY A 237 -22.80 22.33 -34.08
N ASP A 238 -22.38 22.20 -32.83
CA ASP A 238 -23.04 22.85 -31.70
C ASP A 238 -22.41 24.24 -31.46
N ASN A 239 -23.21 25.29 -31.59
CA ASN A 239 -22.86 26.71 -31.34
C ASN A 239 -23.82 27.30 -30.29
N SER A 240 -24.31 26.46 -29.38
CA SER A 240 -25.32 26.82 -28.41
C SER A 240 -24.73 27.09 -27.01
N VAL A 241 -24.94 28.33 -26.55
CA VAL A 241 -24.93 28.81 -25.15
C VAL A 241 -26.03 28.12 -24.29
N LEU A 242 -26.38 26.89 -24.61
CA LEU A 242 -27.48 26.17 -23.98
C LEU A 242 -26.89 25.08 -23.09
N ILE A 243 -26.74 25.46 -21.83
CA ILE A 243 -26.85 24.57 -20.67
C ILE A 243 -27.90 23.49 -21.00
N GLY A 244 -27.47 22.25 -21.34
CA GLY A 244 -28.38 21.10 -21.46
C GLY A 244 -28.23 20.18 -22.67
N LYS A 245 -27.03 20.05 -23.27
CA LYS A 245 -26.76 19.09 -24.34
C LYS A 245 -25.57 18.16 -24.02
N PRO A 246 -25.50 16.96 -24.65
CA PRO A 246 -24.51 15.90 -24.37
C PRO A 246 -23.08 16.21 -24.86
N THR A 247 -22.75 17.48 -25.08
CA THR A 247 -21.50 17.93 -25.70
C THR A 247 -20.41 18.20 -24.66
N ASN A 248 -20.50 17.56 -23.50
CA ASN A 248 -19.72 17.94 -22.35
C ASN A 248 -18.50 17.04 -22.11
N GLY A 249 -17.35 17.65 -21.81
CA GLY A 249 -16.18 16.90 -21.36
C GLY A 249 -16.49 16.02 -20.15
N PHE A 250 -15.94 14.81 -20.11
CA PHE A 250 -16.20 13.89 -19.02
C PHE A 250 -15.47 14.33 -17.74
N LYS A 251 -16.04 14.00 -16.59
CA LYS A 251 -15.39 14.13 -15.29
C LYS A 251 -14.20 13.18 -15.19
N GLY A 252 -13.22 13.49 -14.36
CA GLY A 252 -12.14 12.57 -14.03
C GLY A 252 -12.61 11.33 -13.27
N GLU A 253 -11.73 10.34 -13.19
CA GLU A 253 -11.83 9.24 -12.23
C GLU A 253 -11.25 9.67 -10.87
N GLY A 254 -11.79 9.09 -9.80
CA GLY A 254 -11.34 9.38 -8.45
C GLY A 254 -11.88 8.39 -7.42
N ILE A 255 -11.76 8.76 -6.15
CA ILE A 255 -12.22 7.95 -5.00
C ILE A 255 -13.72 7.64 -5.04
N ALA A 256 -14.51 8.43 -5.77
CA ALA A 256 -15.96 8.29 -5.89
C ALA A 256 -16.40 7.38 -7.05
N GLY A 257 -15.43 6.79 -7.78
CA GLY A 257 -15.67 5.96 -8.94
C GLY A 257 -15.08 6.56 -10.20
N ARG A 258 -15.69 6.25 -11.35
CA ARG A 258 -15.17 6.62 -12.68
C ARG A 258 -16.31 7.01 -13.63
N PRO A 259 -16.02 7.81 -14.68
CA PRO A 259 -16.94 8.03 -15.79
C PRO A 259 -16.97 6.84 -16.78
N THR A 260 -17.87 6.86 -17.76
CA THR A 260 -17.84 5.86 -18.86
C THR A 260 -16.67 6.04 -19.80
N LEU A 261 -16.22 7.28 -20.02
CA LEU A 261 -15.10 7.61 -20.89
C LEU A 261 -13.95 8.23 -20.09
N THR A 262 -12.80 7.56 -20.10
CA THR A 262 -11.58 7.98 -19.40
C THR A 262 -10.43 8.17 -20.36
N TYR A 263 -9.41 8.93 -19.95
CA TYR A 263 -8.19 9.16 -20.70
C TYR A 263 -6.96 9.13 -19.80
N SER A 264 -5.87 8.54 -20.29
CA SER A 264 -4.52 8.81 -19.79
C SER A 264 -3.51 8.73 -20.94
N THR A 265 -2.35 9.34 -20.75
CA THR A 265 -1.22 9.26 -21.70
C THR A 265 -0.73 7.82 -21.88
N LEU A 266 -0.79 7.02 -20.80
CA LEU A 266 -0.34 5.63 -20.76
C LEU A 266 -1.31 4.65 -21.45
N ARG A 267 -2.61 4.97 -21.50
CA ARG A 267 -3.66 4.04 -21.99
C ARG A 267 -4.46 4.56 -23.18
N GLY A 268 -4.36 5.84 -23.48
CA GLY A 268 -5.22 6.53 -24.44
C GLY A 268 -6.65 6.68 -23.93
N GLY A 269 -7.59 6.87 -24.86
CA GLY A 269 -9.02 6.93 -24.57
C GLY A 269 -9.61 5.54 -24.34
N GLU A 270 -10.28 5.35 -23.22
CA GLU A 270 -10.92 4.10 -22.84
C GLU A 270 -12.43 4.32 -22.65
N SER A 271 -13.22 3.34 -23.09
CA SER A 271 -14.68 3.34 -22.94
C SER A 271 -15.13 2.13 -22.15
N ASN A 272 -16.00 2.37 -21.17
CA ASN A 272 -16.66 1.34 -20.38
C ASN A 272 -18.18 1.54 -20.41
N SER A 273 -18.94 0.53 -20.01
CA SER A 273 -20.41 0.54 -20.07
C SER A 273 -21.07 1.10 -18.80
N ILE A 274 -20.30 1.45 -17.77
CA ILE A 274 -20.79 1.78 -16.43
C ILE A 274 -19.90 2.87 -15.81
N GLY A 275 -20.45 4.08 -15.65
CA GLY A 275 -19.78 5.18 -14.97
C GLY A 275 -20.54 5.69 -13.75
N TYR A 276 -20.68 7.01 -13.62
CA TYR A 276 -21.22 7.65 -12.43
C TYR A 276 -22.76 7.55 -12.36
N PRO A 277 -23.36 7.67 -11.16
CA PRO A 277 -24.81 7.57 -10.99
C PRO A 277 -25.59 8.62 -11.80
N THR A 278 -26.56 8.18 -12.59
CA THR A 278 -27.48 9.04 -13.35
C THR A 278 -28.89 8.94 -12.78
N THR A 279 -29.37 9.96 -12.09
CA THR A 279 -30.75 9.99 -11.56
C THR A 279 -31.52 11.15 -12.16
N GLY A 280 -32.24 10.89 -13.25
CA GLY A 280 -33.22 11.82 -13.83
C GLY A 280 -32.68 13.15 -14.35
N MET A 281 -31.37 13.35 -14.38
CA MET A 281 -30.74 14.62 -14.75
C MET A 281 -30.96 14.93 -16.24
N GLN A 282 -31.20 16.21 -16.52
CA GLN A 282 -31.24 16.77 -17.88
C GLN A 282 -29.83 16.86 -18.50
N PHE A 283 -28.78 16.79 -17.66
CA PHE A 283 -27.35 16.75 -18.00
C PHE A 283 -26.80 15.36 -17.68
N ASP A 284 -25.97 14.80 -18.55
CA ASP A 284 -25.36 13.49 -18.28
C ASP A 284 -24.43 13.59 -17.06
N ALA A 285 -24.71 12.80 -16.02
CA ALA A 285 -24.01 12.78 -14.71
C ALA A 285 -22.49 12.61 -14.77
N GLU A 286 -22.01 12.20 -15.93
CA GLU A 286 -20.63 11.84 -16.19
C GLU A 286 -19.86 13.00 -16.82
N GLN A 287 -20.55 14.07 -17.18
CA GLN A 287 -20.00 15.20 -17.92
C GLN A 287 -20.28 16.54 -17.21
N GLY A 288 -19.59 17.60 -17.62
CA GLY A 288 -19.90 18.97 -17.18
C GLY A 288 -19.72 19.21 -15.67
N LEU A 289 -20.68 19.88 -15.04
CA LEU A 289 -20.60 20.49 -13.69
C LEU A 289 -20.52 19.51 -12.53
N GLY A 290 -19.74 19.85 -11.50
CA GLY A 290 -19.64 19.10 -10.24
C GLY A 290 -18.49 18.10 -10.22
N ALA A 291 -17.73 18.07 -9.13
CA ALA A 291 -16.49 17.29 -9.00
C ALA A 291 -16.72 16.08 -8.07
N PRO A 292 -16.66 14.83 -8.56
CA PRO A 292 -16.94 13.66 -7.74
C PRO A 292 -15.73 13.31 -6.88
N GLY A 293 -15.76 13.70 -5.61
CA GLY A 293 -14.65 13.50 -4.68
C GLY A 293 -13.39 14.22 -5.16
N ASN A 294 -12.28 13.51 -5.29
CA ASN A 294 -11.01 14.09 -5.71
C ASN A 294 -10.84 14.20 -7.23
N ALA A 295 -11.82 13.80 -8.04
CA ALA A 295 -11.78 13.96 -9.49
C ALA A 295 -12.18 15.38 -9.92
N GLY A 296 -11.53 15.90 -10.95
CA GLY A 296 -11.95 17.16 -11.60
C GLY A 296 -13.25 16.99 -12.38
N SER A 297 -14.09 18.02 -12.41
CA SER A 297 -15.28 18.03 -13.26
C SER A 297 -14.92 18.26 -14.73
N GLY A 298 -15.84 17.93 -15.64
CA GLY A 298 -15.74 18.36 -17.03
C GLY A 298 -15.84 19.88 -17.18
N GLY A 299 -15.88 20.39 -18.42
CA GLY A 299 -15.89 21.82 -18.77
C GLY A 299 -17.01 22.70 -18.17
N GLY A 300 -17.93 22.14 -17.38
CA GLY A 300 -18.97 22.93 -16.70
C GLY A 300 -20.20 23.25 -17.53
N GLY A 301 -20.29 22.73 -18.76
CA GLY A 301 -21.53 22.77 -19.55
C GLY A 301 -21.65 23.94 -20.53
N ASP A 302 -20.76 24.94 -20.43
CA ASP A 302 -20.63 26.00 -21.45
C ASP A 302 -19.67 25.54 -22.57
N GLU A 303 -19.89 26.05 -23.79
CA GLU A 303 -19.02 25.76 -24.94
C GLU A 303 -17.59 26.20 -24.67
N ASP A 304 -16.64 25.41 -25.15
CA ASP A 304 -15.19 25.66 -25.10
C ASP A 304 -14.61 25.91 -23.71
N ALA A 305 -15.36 25.55 -22.66
CA ALA A 305 -14.92 25.73 -21.29
C ALA A 305 -13.88 24.66 -20.88
N GLY A 306 -12.94 25.08 -20.04
CA GLY A 306 -11.83 24.24 -19.59
C GLY A 306 -12.23 23.26 -18.50
N GLY A 307 -11.62 22.08 -18.49
CA GLY A 307 -11.85 21.06 -17.48
C GLY A 307 -11.24 21.43 -16.12
N GLY A 308 -11.85 20.94 -15.02
CA GLY A 308 -11.31 21.11 -13.68
C GLY A 308 -10.12 20.20 -13.40
N GLY A 309 -9.15 20.66 -12.61
CA GLY A 309 -8.02 19.84 -12.18
C GLY A 309 -8.41 18.79 -11.14
N GLY A 310 -7.68 17.68 -11.06
CA GLY A 310 -7.86 16.69 -9.99
C GLY A 310 -7.38 17.21 -8.63
N GLY A 311 -7.85 16.63 -7.53
CA GLY A 311 -7.41 16.90 -6.16
C GLY A 311 -6.69 15.72 -5.49
N ASN A 312 -5.89 16.00 -4.47
CA ASN A 312 -5.33 15.02 -3.53
C ASN A 312 -4.94 15.69 -2.21
N GLY A 313 -3.66 16.00 -1.95
CA GLY A 313 -3.27 16.77 -0.78
C GLY A 313 -3.81 18.20 -0.83
N GLY A 314 -3.83 18.79 -2.02
CA GLY A 314 -4.46 20.06 -2.32
C GLY A 314 -5.72 19.90 -3.17
N PHE A 315 -6.57 20.91 -3.16
CA PHE A 315 -7.69 21.02 -4.09
C PHE A 315 -7.18 21.21 -5.53
N GLY A 316 -7.90 20.63 -6.49
CA GLY A 316 -7.74 20.96 -7.90
C GLY A 316 -8.17 22.39 -8.19
N GLY A 317 -7.55 22.99 -9.19
CA GLY A 317 -7.94 24.28 -9.74
C GLY A 317 -9.19 24.16 -10.61
N ASN A 318 -10.04 25.19 -10.59
CA ASN A 318 -11.16 25.29 -11.51
C ASN A 318 -10.67 25.58 -12.95
N GLY A 319 -11.43 25.18 -13.95
CA GLY A 319 -11.18 25.53 -15.34
C GLY A 319 -11.55 26.99 -15.67
N GLY A 320 -11.14 27.43 -16.84
CA GLY A 320 -11.55 28.67 -17.47
C GLY A 320 -12.96 28.58 -18.04
N ARG A 321 -13.65 29.72 -18.12
CA ARG A 321 -14.90 29.81 -18.88
C ARG A 321 -14.60 29.72 -20.38
N GLY A 322 -15.53 29.24 -21.18
CA GLY A 322 -15.49 29.39 -22.63
C GLY A 322 -16.60 30.32 -23.11
N ILE A 323 -16.50 30.88 -24.32
CA ILE A 323 -17.39 31.86 -24.97
C ILE A 323 -17.81 33.12 -24.15
N PRO A 324 -18.08 34.26 -24.82
CA PRO A 324 -18.64 35.42 -24.14
C PRO A 324 -20.03 35.11 -23.54
N ASP A 325 -20.26 35.54 -22.30
CA ASP A 325 -21.49 35.33 -21.48
C ASP A 325 -21.64 33.98 -20.76
N ALA A 326 -20.63 33.09 -20.84
CA ALA A 326 -20.61 31.90 -20.00
C ALA A 326 -20.62 32.23 -18.50
N THR A 327 -21.35 31.40 -17.75
CA THR A 327 -21.51 31.57 -16.30
C THR A 327 -20.90 30.42 -15.51
N SER A 328 -20.60 29.32 -16.19
CA SER A 328 -20.07 28.09 -15.62
C SER A 328 -18.60 27.87 -15.99
N ARG A 329 -17.96 26.92 -15.31
CA ARG A 329 -16.58 26.48 -15.56
C ARG A 329 -16.38 25.08 -14.99
N GLY A 330 -15.31 24.41 -15.40
CA GLY A 330 -14.87 23.20 -14.72
C GLY A 330 -14.52 23.47 -13.26
N ILE A 331 -14.88 22.54 -12.38
CA ILE A 331 -14.67 22.58 -10.93
C ILE A 331 -13.54 21.62 -10.59
N GLY A 332 -12.57 22.10 -9.82
CA GLY A 332 -11.47 21.29 -9.33
C GLY A 332 -11.89 20.26 -8.28
N GLY A 333 -11.21 19.12 -8.25
CA GLY A 333 -11.45 18.04 -7.30
C GLY A 333 -11.13 18.41 -5.85
N ALA A 334 -11.80 17.73 -4.93
CA ALA A 334 -11.61 17.87 -3.48
C ALA A 334 -10.19 17.54 -3.03
N SER A 335 -9.71 18.21 -1.97
CA SER A 335 -8.60 17.70 -1.19
C SER A 335 -9.05 16.51 -0.32
N PHE A 336 -8.23 15.47 -0.29
CA PHE A 336 -8.27 14.36 0.64
C PHE A 336 -7.62 14.72 1.99
N ALA A 337 -6.68 15.67 2.02
CA ALA A 337 -5.91 16.02 3.21
C ALA A 337 -6.74 16.66 4.33
N ASP A 338 -7.74 17.47 3.98
CA ASP A 338 -8.62 18.14 4.95
C ASP A 338 -9.51 17.16 5.74
N GLN A 339 -9.58 15.89 5.35
CA GLN A 339 -10.66 15.00 5.78
C GLN A 339 -10.22 13.83 6.68
N VAL A 340 -8.96 13.38 6.67
CA VAL A 340 -8.63 12.11 7.35
C VAL A 340 -7.21 12.01 7.95
N PHE A 341 -6.26 12.92 7.69
CA PHE A 341 -4.91 12.80 8.27
C PHE A 341 -4.80 13.36 9.70
N THR A 342 -5.79 13.03 10.53
CA THR A 342 -5.52 12.87 11.97
C THR A 342 -4.95 11.46 12.12
N PRO A 343 -3.79 11.25 12.74
CA PRO A 343 -2.88 10.18 12.39
C PRO A 343 -3.32 8.75 12.84
N THR A 344 -4.60 8.55 13.15
CA THR A 344 -5.18 7.30 13.63
C THR A 344 -5.85 6.44 12.56
N VAL A 345 -5.73 6.75 11.26
CA VAL A 345 -6.55 6.09 10.22
C VAL A 345 -5.73 5.68 8.99
N ASN A 346 -5.70 4.37 8.77
CA ASN A 346 -4.98 3.60 7.76
C ASN A 346 -5.46 3.91 6.33
N ARG A 347 -5.24 5.15 5.85
CA ARG A 347 -5.71 5.55 4.53
C ARG A 347 -4.67 6.22 3.65
N LEU A 348 -4.57 5.71 2.43
CA LEU A 348 -3.74 6.27 1.35
C LEU A 348 -4.57 6.31 0.07
N VAL A 349 -4.40 7.35 -0.75
CA VAL A 349 -5.16 7.49 -2.03
C VAL A 349 -4.23 7.91 -3.16
N MET A 350 -4.63 7.62 -4.40
CA MET A 350 -3.96 8.16 -5.58
C MET A 350 -4.47 9.57 -5.90
N GLY A 351 -3.70 10.30 -6.70
CA GLY A 351 -4.12 11.56 -7.28
C GLY A 351 -5.35 11.39 -8.15
N GLY A 352 -6.33 12.28 -7.99
CA GLY A 352 -7.51 12.31 -8.84
C GLY A 352 -7.19 12.75 -10.26
N GLY A 353 -7.93 12.23 -11.23
CA GLY A 353 -7.82 12.67 -12.62
C GLY A 353 -8.47 14.03 -12.83
N GLY A 354 -7.90 14.83 -13.74
CA GLY A 354 -8.54 16.05 -14.23
C GLY A 354 -9.76 15.72 -15.09
N GLY A 355 -10.68 16.67 -15.26
CA GLY A 355 -11.80 16.52 -16.19
C GLY A 355 -11.47 17.02 -17.60
N GLY A 356 -12.19 16.49 -18.58
CA GLY A 356 -12.13 16.91 -19.98
C GLY A 356 -12.84 18.25 -20.20
N SER A 357 -12.43 18.95 -21.24
CA SER A 357 -13.04 20.20 -21.67
C SER A 357 -14.25 20.00 -22.60
N ASN A 358 -14.92 21.12 -22.92
CA ASN A 358 -15.82 21.22 -24.06
C ASN A 358 -15.11 21.66 -25.32
N GLY A 359 -15.68 21.31 -26.47
CA GLY A 359 -15.21 21.74 -27.79
C GLY A 359 -16.18 21.34 -28.90
N ASN A 360 -16.32 22.22 -29.90
CA ASN A 360 -17.24 22.08 -31.03
C ASN A 360 -16.55 22.19 -32.40
N ASP A 361 -15.28 22.57 -32.43
CA ASP A 361 -14.53 22.84 -33.64
C ASP A 361 -13.80 21.58 -34.15
N ALA A 362 -13.73 21.46 -35.47
CA ALA A 362 -13.19 20.27 -36.14
C ALA A 362 -11.66 20.33 -36.23
N GLY A 363 -10.97 19.83 -35.21
CA GLY A 363 -9.50 19.82 -35.13
C GLY A 363 -8.99 18.99 -33.96
N TRP A 364 -8.97 17.67 -34.10
CA TRP A 364 -8.70 16.70 -33.03
C TRP A 364 -7.39 16.94 -32.27
N ASP A 365 -7.50 17.19 -30.97
CA ASP A 365 -6.48 16.75 -30.01
C ASP A 365 -7.13 16.15 -28.75
N LEU A 366 -7.45 14.87 -28.87
CA LEU A 366 -8.01 14.08 -27.78
C LEU A 366 -7.13 14.17 -26.52
N GLN A 367 -5.82 14.29 -26.65
CA GLN A 367 -4.92 14.35 -25.51
C GLN A 367 -5.00 15.70 -24.81
N LEU A 368 -4.91 16.81 -25.54
CA LEU A 368 -4.92 18.15 -24.93
C LEU A 368 -6.27 18.44 -24.26
N SER A 369 -7.38 18.13 -24.93
CA SER A 369 -8.72 18.46 -24.44
C SER A 369 -9.25 17.48 -23.39
N SER A 370 -8.66 16.27 -23.27
CA SER A 370 -8.99 15.37 -22.18
C SER A 370 -8.32 15.83 -20.88
N GLY A 371 -8.99 15.56 -19.76
CA GLY A 371 -8.35 15.66 -18.47
C GLY A 371 -7.21 14.64 -18.36
N GLN A 372 -6.23 14.95 -17.53
CA GLN A 372 -5.05 14.10 -17.37
C GLN A 372 -5.09 13.24 -16.11
N ALA A 373 -4.31 12.17 -16.12
CA ALA A 373 -4.23 11.24 -15.00
C ALA A 373 -3.49 11.85 -13.81
N GLY A 374 -3.95 11.55 -12.60
CA GLY A 374 -3.24 11.88 -11.37
C GLY A 374 -2.01 11.00 -11.15
N GLY A 375 -1.17 11.38 -10.19
CA GLY A 375 -0.07 10.55 -9.71
C GLY A 375 -0.57 9.31 -8.97
N GLY A 376 0.17 8.22 -9.10
CA GLY A 376 -0.06 6.97 -8.39
C GLY A 376 0.35 7.04 -6.92
N LEU A 377 0.57 5.87 -6.33
CA LEU A 377 0.92 5.71 -4.93
C LEU A 377 2.25 4.97 -4.79
N VAL A 378 3.13 5.49 -3.94
CA VAL A 378 4.30 4.75 -3.45
C VAL A 378 4.07 4.41 -1.99
N PHE A 379 4.24 3.14 -1.65
CA PHE A 379 4.34 2.66 -0.29
C PHE A 379 5.62 1.85 -0.16
N ALA A 380 6.60 2.37 0.56
CA ALA A 380 7.85 1.65 0.79
C ALA A 380 8.18 1.62 2.28
N ARG A 381 8.66 0.46 2.74
CA ARG A 381 9.22 0.28 4.08
C ARG A 381 10.66 -0.17 3.95
N PHE A 382 11.58 0.50 4.66
CA PHE A 382 13.00 0.13 4.65
C PHE A 382 13.72 0.59 5.92
N LYS A 383 14.63 -0.21 6.46
CA LYS A 383 15.40 0.17 7.65
C LYS A 383 16.39 1.29 7.35
N ASN A 384 17.18 1.13 6.29
CA ASN A 384 18.25 2.02 5.90
C ASN A 384 18.03 2.58 4.48
N TYR A 385 18.43 3.83 4.27
CA TYR A 385 18.44 4.46 2.96
C TYR A 385 19.85 4.89 2.55
N ALA A 386 20.17 4.66 1.29
CA ALA A 386 21.36 5.17 0.64
C ALA A 386 21.05 5.67 -0.78
N GLY A 387 21.87 6.61 -1.27
CA GLY A 387 21.76 7.15 -2.62
C GLY A 387 21.08 8.51 -2.69
N SER A 388 20.83 8.98 -3.91
CA SER A 388 20.26 10.30 -4.21
C SER A 388 19.14 10.25 -5.25
N GLY A 389 18.49 9.09 -5.35
CA GLY A 389 17.43 8.83 -6.31
C GLY A 389 16.13 9.51 -5.94
N GLU A 390 15.16 9.38 -6.83
CA GLU A 390 13.93 10.16 -6.80
C GLU A 390 12.71 9.27 -6.53
N PHE A 391 11.75 9.80 -5.78
CA PHE A 391 10.41 9.25 -5.62
C PHE A 391 9.43 10.25 -6.23
N ARG A 392 8.81 9.90 -7.35
CA ARG A 392 7.96 10.81 -8.14
C ARG A 392 6.54 10.29 -8.23
N ALA A 393 5.59 11.13 -7.87
CA ALA A 393 4.15 10.87 -7.92
C ALA A 393 3.42 12.08 -8.48
N ASN A 394 3.88 12.64 -9.60
CA ASN A 394 3.29 13.84 -10.18
C ASN A 394 2.00 13.54 -10.94
N GLY A 395 1.13 14.55 -11.07
CA GLY A 395 0.01 14.51 -11.99
C GLY A 395 0.42 14.89 -13.42
N ASP A 396 -0.23 14.30 -14.41
CA ASP A 396 0.01 14.61 -15.82
C ASP A 396 -0.61 15.95 -16.23
N SER A 397 -0.05 16.56 -17.29
CA SER A 397 -0.46 17.87 -17.82
C SER A 397 -0.93 17.76 -19.27
N PRO A 398 -2.05 18.37 -19.68
CA PRO A 398 -2.63 18.15 -21.01
C PRO A 398 -1.78 18.75 -22.13
N GLY A 399 -0.95 19.78 -21.86
CA GLY A 399 -0.11 20.44 -22.86
C GLY A 399 -0.68 21.80 -23.29
N THR A 400 -0.25 22.32 -24.45
CA THR A 400 -0.64 23.66 -24.95
C THR A 400 -1.02 23.62 -26.43
N GLY A 401 -1.97 24.46 -26.85
CA GLY A 401 -2.23 24.73 -28.27
C GLY A 401 -3.46 24.05 -28.85
N ALA A 402 -4.44 23.69 -28.01
CA ALA A 402 -5.74 23.24 -28.48
C ALA A 402 -6.52 24.41 -29.13
N SER A 403 -7.34 24.10 -30.13
CA SER A 403 -8.29 25.03 -30.77
C SER A 403 -9.64 25.10 -30.05
N GLU A 404 -9.76 24.40 -28.92
CA GLU A 404 -10.95 24.31 -28.09
C GLU A 404 -10.57 24.60 -26.63
N GLY A 405 -11.57 24.55 -25.76
CA GLY A 405 -11.34 24.33 -24.34
C GLY A 405 -10.39 23.16 -24.09
N ILE A 406 -9.60 23.25 -23.02
CA ILE A 406 -8.53 22.29 -22.73
C ILE A 406 -8.72 21.61 -21.37
N GLY A 407 -8.26 20.36 -21.26
CA GLY A 407 -8.49 19.52 -20.08
C GLY A 407 -7.78 20.03 -18.83
N GLY A 408 -8.23 19.57 -17.67
CA GLY A 408 -7.57 19.82 -16.39
C GLY A 408 -6.35 18.92 -16.17
N GLY A 409 -5.37 19.42 -15.41
CA GLY A 409 -4.23 18.63 -14.95
C GLY A 409 -4.63 17.60 -13.89
N GLY A 410 -3.92 16.47 -13.86
CA GLY A 410 -4.09 15.46 -12.80
C GLY A 410 -3.48 15.92 -11.48
N ALA A 411 -4.00 15.46 -10.35
CA ALA A 411 -3.41 15.77 -9.05
C ALA A 411 -2.08 15.04 -8.82
N GLY A 412 -1.23 15.56 -7.93
CA GLY A 412 -0.13 14.79 -7.36
C GLY A 412 -0.67 13.56 -6.61
N GLY A 413 0.09 12.48 -6.63
CA GLY A 413 -0.19 11.22 -5.96
C GLY A 413 0.20 11.22 -4.49
N THR A 414 0.41 10.03 -3.93
CA THR A 414 0.79 9.87 -2.52
C THR A 414 2.10 9.10 -2.42
N ILE A 415 3.02 9.60 -1.60
CA ILE A 415 4.26 8.90 -1.24
C ILE A 415 4.22 8.66 0.27
N ALA A 416 4.22 7.39 0.67
CA ALA A 416 4.25 6.96 2.07
C ALA A 416 5.50 6.12 2.31
N ILE A 417 6.39 6.64 3.16
CA ILE A 417 7.66 6.02 3.52
C ILE A 417 7.68 5.77 5.02
N LEU A 418 7.96 4.53 5.40
CA LEU A 418 8.30 4.16 6.78
C LEU A 418 9.75 3.72 6.78
N THR A 419 10.56 4.35 7.63
CA THR A 419 11.97 4.00 7.69
C THR A 419 12.58 4.24 9.05
N ASP A 420 13.60 3.48 9.42
CA ASP A 420 14.43 3.77 10.59
C ASP A 420 15.65 4.64 10.24
N SER A 421 15.76 5.04 8.96
CA SER A 421 16.86 5.87 8.48
C SER A 421 16.69 7.30 8.96
N ALA A 422 17.59 7.71 9.86
CA ALA A 422 17.53 9.00 10.54
C ALA A 422 17.60 10.23 9.62
N ASP A 423 18.17 10.11 8.41
CA ASP A 423 18.35 11.22 7.46
C ASP A 423 18.11 10.79 6.01
N LEU A 424 17.20 11.49 5.34
CA LEU A 424 16.86 11.31 3.92
C LEU A 424 17.26 12.54 3.07
N ALA A 425 18.20 13.38 3.53
CA ALA A 425 18.56 14.64 2.90
C ALA A 425 19.05 14.53 1.44
N THR A 426 19.52 13.37 1.00
CA THR A 426 19.95 13.15 -0.38
C THR A 426 18.83 12.65 -1.30
N ALA A 427 17.73 12.14 -0.73
CA ALA A 427 16.56 11.70 -1.49
C ALA A 427 15.69 12.89 -1.91
N SER A 428 15.04 12.78 -3.07
CA SER A 428 13.99 13.72 -3.48
C SER A 428 12.62 13.04 -3.52
N PHE A 429 11.62 13.74 -3.00
CA PHE A 429 10.23 13.30 -2.99
C PHE A 429 9.36 14.37 -3.67
N GLU A 430 8.73 14.00 -4.78
CA GLU A 430 7.96 14.92 -5.60
C GLU A 430 6.54 14.39 -5.80
N ALA A 431 5.54 15.14 -5.34
CA ALA A 431 4.13 14.83 -5.55
C ALA A 431 3.42 16.13 -5.99
N VAL A 432 3.74 16.58 -7.19
CA VAL A 432 3.31 17.86 -7.76
C VAL A 432 2.08 17.66 -8.65
N GLY A 433 1.12 18.58 -8.55
CA GLY A 433 -0.03 18.59 -9.45
C GLY A 433 0.36 18.94 -10.89
N GLY A 434 -0.28 18.30 -11.87
CA GLY A 434 -0.10 18.62 -13.28
C GLY A 434 -0.66 20.00 -13.62
N SER A 435 -0.01 20.71 -14.53
CA SER A 435 -0.50 22.02 -14.98
C SER A 435 -1.76 21.89 -15.83
N GLY A 436 -2.67 22.86 -15.72
CA GLY A 436 -3.78 23.00 -16.65
C GLY A 436 -3.29 23.36 -18.05
N GLY A 437 -4.06 22.99 -19.08
CA GLY A 437 -3.64 23.25 -20.45
C GLY A 437 -3.83 24.71 -20.89
N PHE A 438 -3.10 25.13 -21.92
CA PHE A 438 -3.29 26.44 -22.58
C PHE A 438 -4.17 26.33 -23.83
N ALA A 439 -5.29 27.06 -23.86
CA ALA A 439 -6.19 27.16 -25.00
C ALA A 439 -5.79 28.33 -25.92
N SER A 440 -5.72 28.09 -27.23
CA SER A 440 -5.04 29.00 -28.17
C SER A 440 -5.94 29.88 -29.02
N ASN A 441 -7.27 29.64 -29.06
CA ASN A 441 -8.21 30.52 -29.73
C ASN A 441 -8.91 31.48 -28.77
N GLU A 442 -9.50 32.51 -29.36
CA GLU A 442 -10.26 33.52 -28.64
C GLU A 442 -11.52 32.90 -28.01
N PHE A 443 -11.71 33.15 -26.72
CA PHE A 443 -12.82 32.68 -25.91
C PHE A 443 -12.83 31.18 -25.57
N ASP A 444 -11.70 30.50 -25.67
CA ASP A 444 -11.56 29.13 -25.15
C ASP A 444 -11.04 29.13 -23.70
N GLY A 445 -11.58 28.26 -22.87
CA GLY A 445 -11.20 28.11 -21.47
C GLY A 445 -9.94 27.28 -21.26
N GLY A 446 -8.98 27.85 -20.52
CA GLY A 446 -7.80 27.15 -20.02
C GLY A 446 -8.15 26.07 -18.99
N GLY A 447 -7.33 25.04 -18.88
CA GLY A 447 -7.55 23.95 -17.92
C GLY A 447 -7.23 24.35 -16.48
N GLY A 448 -7.91 23.75 -15.51
CA GLY A 448 -7.53 23.86 -14.10
C GLY A 448 -6.26 23.06 -13.79
N GLY A 449 -5.35 23.61 -13.00
CA GLY A 449 -4.18 22.88 -12.50
C GLY A 449 -4.57 21.81 -11.46
N GLY A 450 -3.92 20.66 -11.47
CA GLY A 450 -4.14 19.62 -10.46
C GLY A 450 -3.63 20.05 -9.07
N GLY A 451 -4.27 19.59 -8.00
CA GLY A 451 -3.81 19.81 -6.63
C GLY A 451 -2.49 19.09 -6.35
N GLY A 452 -1.70 19.62 -5.43
CA GLY A 452 -0.50 18.94 -4.93
C GLY A 452 -0.85 17.63 -4.23
N GLY A 453 0.09 16.69 -4.21
CA GLY A 453 -0.05 15.37 -3.61
C GLY A 453 0.20 15.34 -2.11
N ILE A 454 0.42 14.13 -1.61
CA ILE A 454 0.65 13.87 -0.18
C ILE A 454 2.01 13.19 -0.04
N ILE A 455 2.84 13.71 0.85
CA ILE A 455 4.11 13.07 1.23
C ILE A 455 4.07 12.79 2.72
N PHE A 456 4.19 11.53 3.07
CA PHE A 456 4.32 11.05 4.43
C PHE A 456 5.65 10.34 4.58
N ILE A 457 6.46 10.81 5.52
CA ILE A 457 7.73 10.18 5.88
C ILE A 457 7.73 10.05 7.41
N ALA A 458 7.72 8.80 7.88
CA ALA A 458 7.85 8.51 9.31
C ALA A 458 9.31 8.35 9.71
N ASN A 459 9.60 8.69 10.97
CA ASN A 459 10.84 8.34 11.68
C ASN A 459 12.14 8.82 10.99
N SER A 460 12.06 9.86 10.17
CA SER A 460 13.20 10.44 9.47
C SER A 460 13.15 11.96 9.55
N THR A 461 14.26 12.63 9.24
CA THR A 461 14.29 14.09 9.07
C THR A 461 15.05 14.47 7.80
N GLY A 462 14.84 15.68 7.28
CA GLY A 462 15.73 16.27 6.27
C GLY A 462 15.39 15.97 4.80
N ALA A 463 14.34 15.18 4.52
CA ALA A 463 13.90 14.86 3.16
C ALA A 463 13.59 16.12 2.32
N VAL A 464 14.10 16.16 1.07
CA VAL A 464 13.76 17.23 0.11
C VAL A 464 12.44 16.89 -0.57
N SER A 465 11.37 17.56 -0.14
CA SER A 465 10.00 17.31 -0.56
C SER A 465 9.41 18.46 -1.37
N THR A 466 8.63 18.14 -2.41
CA THR A 466 7.86 19.12 -3.18
C THR A 466 6.43 18.63 -3.39
N VAL A 467 5.46 19.37 -2.86
CA VAL A 467 4.01 19.09 -2.96
C VAL A 467 3.23 20.24 -3.60
N SER A 468 3.83 21.01 -4.51
CA SER A 468 3.13 22.15 -5.13
C SER A 468 1.92 21.72 -5.95
N GLY A 469 0.89 22.57 -5.98
CA GLY A 469 -0.18 22.44 -6.97
C GLY A 469 0.32 22.80 -8.38
N GLY A 470 -0.36 22.26 -9.38
CA GLY A 470 -0.10 22.54 -10.78
C GLY A 470 -0.50 23.97 -11.17
N ALA A 471 0.21 24.52 -12.15
CA ALA A 471 -0.07 25.86 -12.64
C ALA A 471 -1.46 25.94 -13.31
N ALA A 472 -2.05 27.14 -13.27
CA ALA A 472 -3.25 27.45 -14.06
C ALA A 472 -2.97 27.27 -15.55
N GLY A 473 -3.91 26.68 -16.27
CA GLY A 473 -3.97 26.75 -17.71
C GLY A 473 -4.36 28.14 -18.18
N GLY A 474 -3.74 28.64 -19.25
CA GLY A 474 -4.06 29.95 -19.80
C GLY A 474 -5.04 29.90 -20.97
N SER A 475 -5.52 31.07 -21.38
CA SER A 475 -6.31 31.29 -22.58
C SER A 475 -5.75 32.46 -23.39
N PHE A 476 -6.00 32.47 -24.71
CA PHE A 476 -5.72 33.64 -25.55
C PHE A 476 -6.44 34.91 -25.06
N SER A 477 -7.64 34.77 -24.50
CA SER A 477 -8.47 35.90 -24.06
C SER A 477 -8.12 36.42 -22.66
N GLU A 478 -7.32 35.67 -21.89
CA GLU A 478 -6.88 35.96 -20.51
C GLU A 478 -8.05 36.23 -19.50
N GLY A 479 -7.76 36.24 -18.20
CA GLY A 479 -8.73 36.63 -17.17
C GLY A 479 -9.71 35.51 -16.81
N ASP A 480 -11.02 35.70 -17.01
CA ASP A 480 -12.03 34.70 -16.60
C ASP A 480 -11.97 33.40 -17.42
N TYR A 481 -11.30 33.44 -18.58
CA TYR A 481 -11.01 32.32 -19.47
C TYR A 481 -9.75 31.55 -19.05
N ASP A 482 -8.92 32.09 -18.15
CA ASP A 482 -7.83 31.34 -17.55
C ASP A 482 -8.39 30.34 -16.54
N GLY A 483 -7.73 29.18 -16.46
CA GLY A 483 -7.92 28.26 -15.36
C GLY A 483 -7.36 28.83 -14.06
N PHE A 484 -7.56 28.09 -12.99
CA PHE A 484 -6.96 28.36 -11.69
C PHE A 484 -5.87 27.33 -11.40
N ALA A 485 -4.85 27.75 -10.65
CA ALA A 485 -3.83 26.83 -10.17
C ALA A 485 -4.43 25.87 -9.13
N GLY A 486 -3.91 24.66 -9.10
CA GLY A 486 -4.18 23.74 -7.99
C GLY A 486 -3.58 24.28 -6.70
N GLN A 487 -4.17 23.90 -5.57
CA GLN A 487 -3.63 24.25 -4.26
C GLN A 487 -2.45 23.35 -3.90
N ILE A 488 -1.59 23.84 -3.01
CA ILE A 488 -0.49 23.07 -2.44
C ILE A 488 -1.01 21.83 -1.71
N GLY A 489 -0.27 20.74 -1.83
CA GLY A 489 -0.48 19.50 -1.12
C GLY A 489 0.02 19.55 0.32
N VAL A 490 0.11 18.39 0.95
CA VAL A 490 0.48 18.27 2.37
C VAL A 490 1.69 17.36 2.53
N GLN A 491 2.59 17.78 3.41
CA GLN A 491 3.70 16.98 3.88
C GLN A 491 3.58 16.77 5.38
N PHE A 492 3.78 15.52 5.82
CA PHE A 492 3.93 15.16 7.22
C PHE A 492 5.33 14.59 7.44
N ASP A 493 6.03 15.16 8.42
CA ASP A 493 7.36 14.76 8.88
C ASP A 493 7.29 14.70 10.42
N THR A 494 6.91 13.53 10.95
CA THR A 494 6.72 13.32 12.41
C THR A 494 7.02 11.88 12.79
N ASP A 495 7.49 11.68 14.03
CA ASP A 495 7.58 10.38 14.71
C ASP A 495 6.18 9.75 14.81
N TYR A 496 5.76 9.02 13.78
CA TYR A 496 4.46 8.37 13.75
C TYR A 496 4.56 6.98 13.14
N SER A 497 4.08 5.99 13.88
CA SER A 497 3.97 4.62 13.39
C SER A 497 2.72 4.52 12.50
N LEU A 498 2.87 4.59 11.18
CA LEU A 498 1.79 4.12 10.30
C LEU A 498 1.60 2.63 10.53
N PRO A 499 0.38 2.11 10.58
CA PRO A 499 0.19 0.68 10.68
C PRO A 499 0.74 -0.05 9.44
N PRO A 500 1.46 -1.15 9.64
CA PRO A 500 1.77 -1.75 10.95
C PRO A 500 2.84 -0.96 11.73
N SER A 501 2.61 -0.78 13.05
CA SER A 501 3.34 0.17 13.89
C SER A 501 4.78 -0.22 14.26
N ALA A 502 5.30 -1.32 13.72
CA ALA A 502 6.69 -1.69 13.84
C ALA A 502 7.39 -1.46 12.49
N PRO A 503 8.61 -0.90 12.47
CA PRO A 503 9.47 -1.07 11.29
C PRO A 503 9.51 -2.56 10.96
N PHE A 504 9.49 -2.86 9.67
CA PHE A 504 9.66 -4.20 9.14
C PHE A 504 11.02 -4.70 9.64
N ASP A 505 11.00 -5.45 10.75
CA ASP A 505 12.19 -5.99 11.37
C ASP A 505 12.29 -7.46 10.93
N CYS A 506 13.23 -7.70 10.02
CA CYS A 506 13.72 -9.04 9.72
C CYS A 506 14.78 -9.47 10.73
N THR A 507 14.72 -9.01 11.98
CA THR A 507 15.13 -9.90 13.05
C THR A 507 14.24 -11.12 12.89
N PHE A 508 14.78 -12.12 12.19
CA PHE A 508 14.26 -13.47 12.11
C PHE A 508 13.45 -13.73 13.39
N SER A 509 12.18 -14.11 13.25
CA SER A 509 11.82 -15.28 14.04
C SER A 509 12.72 -16.33 13.40
N PRO A 510 13.74 -16.81 14.12
CA PRO A 510 14.59 -17.83 13.54
C PRO A 510 13.71 -19.01 13.14
N ASP A 511 14.18 -19.70 12.11
CA ASP A 511 13.56 -20.84 11.43
C ASP A 511 14.79 -21.68 11.13
N SER A 512 15.25 -22.36 12.18
CA SER A 512 16.62 -22.86 12.28
C SER A 512 16.82 -24.08 11.37
N ASP A 513 15.78 -24.89 11.16
CA ASP A 513 15.76 -26.02 10.23
C ASP A 513 15.27 -25.69 8.80
N GLY A 514 14.63 -24.52 8.60
CA GLY A 514 14.14 -24.06 7.30
C GLY A 514 12.87 -24.77 6.80
N ASP A 515 12.06 -25.35 7.68
CA ASP A 515 10.86 -26.10 7.32
C ASP A 515 9.61 -25.22 7.05
N SER A 516 9.74 -23.91 7.28
CA SER A 516 8.70 -22.88 7.16
C SER A 516 7.72 -22.75 8.33
N ILE A 517 7.98 -23.43 9.43
CA ILE A 517 7.52 -23.11 10.78
C ILE A 517 8.58 -22.15 11.36
N VAL A 518 8.30 -21.45 12.46
CA VAL A 518 9.28 -20.51 13.03
C VAL A 518 9.55 -20.94 14.46
N ASP A 519 10.78 -20.79 14.94
CA ASP A 519 11.25 -21.25 16.25
C ASP A 519 10.37 -20.80 17.44
N ALA A 520 9.54 -19.76 17.24
CA ALA A 520 8.61 -19.30 18.26
C ALA A 520 7.36 -20.18 18.44
N ILE A 521 7.05 -21.03 17.46
CA ILE A 521 5.85 -21.90 17.41
C ILE A 521 6.16 -23.32 16.92
N ASP A 522 7.38 -23.56 16.45
CA ASP A 522 7.94 -24.89 16.24
C ASP A 522 8.09 -25.59 17.60
N ILE A 523 8.10 -26.92 17.57
CA ILE A 523 8.27 -27.79 18.73
C ILE A 523 9.65 -28.50 18.69
N ASP A 524 10.33 -28.46 17.54
CA ASP A 524 11.60 -29.11 17.24
C ASP A 524 12.38 -28.20 16.27
N ASP A 525 12.94 -27.09 16.80
CA ASP A 525 13.45 -25.95 16.03
C ASP A 525 14.58 -26.32 15.02
N ASP A 526 15.30 -27.43 15.22
CA ASP A 526 16.39 -27.92 14.35
C ASP A 526 16.09 -29.25 13.62
N ASN A 527 14.90 -29.83 13.85
CA ASN A 527 14.41 -31.07 13.26
C ASN A 527 15.31 -32.29 13.49
N ASP A 528 16.00 -32.31 14.63
CA ASP A 528 16.77 -33.46 15.07
C ASP A 528 15.87 -34.55 15.69
N GLY A 529 14.56 -34.33 15.82
CA GLY A 529 13.57 -35.27 16.35
C GLY A 529 13.48 -35.34 17.87
N ILE A 530 14.20 -34.48 18.59
CA ILE A 530 14.12 -34.24 20.02
C ILE A 530 13.38 -32.91 20.22
N PRO A 531 12.16 -32.89 20.78
CA PRO A 531 11.44 -31.64 20.98
C PRO A 531 12.18 -30.66 21.91
N ASP A 532 12.14 -29.34 21.67
CA ASP A 532 12.86 -28.31 22.47
C ASP A 532 12.54 -28.41 23.96
N ALA A 533 11.34 -28.90 24.30
CA ALA A 533 10.89 -29.07 25.66
C ALA A 533 11.64 -30.18 26.44
N ASP A 534 12.21 -31.13 25.72
CA ASP A 534 13.02 -32.24 26.23
C ASP A 534 14.53 -31.96 26.14
N GLU A 535 14.91 -30.83 25.58
CA GLU A 535 16.28 -30.36 25.46
C GLU A 535 16.70 -29.36 26.57
N PRO A 536 18.01 -29.25 26.86
CA PRO A 536 18.54 -28.19 27.69
C PRO A 536 18.51 -26.82 26.98
N ALA A 537 18.25 -25.76 27.75
CA ALA A 537 18.41 -24.38 27.25
C ALA A 537 19.89 -23.93 27.18
N GLY A 538 20.82 -24.88 27.00
CA GLY A 538 22.27 -24.71 27.09
C GLY A 538 22.91 -24.41 25.74
N ASP A 539 24.23 -24.59 25.71
CA ASP A 539 25.13 -24.53 24.54
C ASP A 539 26.30 -25.41 25.00
N SER A 540 26.18 -26.70 24.72
CA SER A 540 26.95 -27.76 25.37
C SER A 540 28.39 -27.80 24.87
N ASP A 541 28.60 -27.49 23.59
CA ASP A 541 29.91 -27.43 22.95
C ASP A 541 30.57 -26.02 23.02
N GLY A 542 29.79 -24.97 23.24
CA GLY A 542 30.24 -23.58 23.34
C GLY A 542 30.50 -22.88 22.02
N ASP A 543 29.91 -23.34 20.91
CA ASP A 543 30.10 -22.76 19.57
C ASP A 543 29.23 -21.51 19.32
N GLY A 544 28.19 -21.32 20.15
CA GLY A 544 27.28 -20.19 20.13
C GLY A 544 25.91 -20.45 19.49
N VAL A 545 25.63 -21.67 19.05
CA VAL A 545 24.29 -22.23 18.84
C VAL A 545 23.83 -22.83 20.18
N ILE A 546 22.55 -22.72 20.51
CA ILE A 546 22.02 -23.37 21.74
C ILE A 546 21.59 -24.78 21.37
N ASP A 547 21.62 -25.71 22.34
CA ASP A 547 21.36 -27.13 22.08
C ASP A 547 20.06 -27.33 21.28
N SER A 548 18.98 -26.62 21.62
CA SER A 548 17.69 -26.68 20.90
C SER A 548 17.65 -25.98 19.53
N LEU A 549 18.79 -25.66 18.93
CA LEU A 549 18.92 -25.09 17.58
C LEU A 549 20.11 -25.75 16.86
N ASP A 550 20.67 -26.83 17.42
CA ASP A 550 21.92 -27.46 17.02
C ASP A 550 21.72 -28.96 16.82
N ILE A 551 21.83 -29.39 15.55
CA ILE A 551 21.64 -30.80 15.16
C ILE A 551 22.74 -31.76 15.68
N ASP A 552 23.81 -31.23 16.28
CA ASP A 552 24.99 -31.93 16.81
C ASP A 552 25.51 -31.18 18.06
N SER A 553 24.73 -31.21 19.15
CA SER A 553 24.87 -30.34 20.33
C SER A 553 26.21 -30.43 21.08
N ASP A 554 27.00 -31.50 20.88
CA ASP A 554 28.33 -31.65 21.46
C ASP A 554 29.49 -31.61 20.44
N ASN A 555 29.13 -31.48 19.15
CA ASN A 555 30.01 -31.25 18.01
C ASN A 555 31.10 -32.30 17.84
N ASP A 556 30.71 -33.55 18.08
CA ASP A 556 31.55 -34.72 17.87
C ASP A 556 31.42 -35.30 16.45
N GLY A 557 30.42 -34.84 15.68
CA GLY A 557 30.15 -35.20 14.29
C GLY A 557 29.22 -36.38 14.08
N ILE A 558 28.58 -36.89 15.13
CA ILE A 558 27.35 -37.66 15.06
C ILE A 558 26.19 -36.64 15.19
N VAL A 559 24.95 -37.02 14.88
CA VAL A 559 23.81 -36.07 14.97
C VAL A 559 22.91 -36.51 16.09
N ASP A 560 22.30 -35.56 16.78
CA ASP A 560 21.54 -35.77 18.00
C ASP A 560 20.39 -36.78 17.80
N ASN A 561 19.72 -36.72 16.64
CA ASN A 561 18.71 -37.72 16.23
C ASN A 561 19.22 -39.18 16.34
N VAL A 562 20.49 -39.40 16.00
CA VAL A 562 21.13 -40.72 16.02
C VAL A 562 21.54 -41.08 17.43
N GLU A 563 22.14 -40.16 18.18
CA GLU A 563 22.73 -40.42 19.50
C GLU A 563 21.68 -40.57 20.59
N ALA A 564 20.64 -39.75 20.53
CA ALA A 564 19.49 -39.90 21.41
C ALA A 564 18.79 -41.27 21.22
N GLN A 565 19.08 -41.98 20.13
CA GLN A 565 18.59 -43.32 19.81
C GLN A 565 19.70 -44.37 19.79
N GLY A 566 19.99 -45.03 20.92
CA GLY A 566 21.07 -46.03 21.00
C GLY A 566 21.14 -47.06 19.84
N ASP A 567 22.36 -47.39 19.39
CA ASP A 567 22.79 -48.10 18.17
C ASP A 567 21.86 -49.13 17.50
N SER A 568 21.14 -49.91 18.30
CA SER A 568 20.30 -51.02 17.82
C SER A 568 18.82 -50.66 17.68
N ALA A 569 18.45 -49.44 18.06
CA ALA A 569 17.09 -48.92 18.11
C ALA A 569 16.84 -47.72 17.19
N TYR A 570 17.86 -47.21 16.48
CA TYR A 570 17.71 -46.07 15.58
C TYR A 570 16.61 -46.25 14.54
N LEU A 571 15.78 -45.22 14.43
CA LEU A 571 14.65 -45.12 13.54
C LEU A 571 14.72 -43.76 12.81
N ALA A 572 15.31 -43.71 11.62
CA ALA A 572 15.41 -42.48 10.81
C ALA A 572 14.09 -41.72 10.57
N PRO A 573 14.09 -40.38 10.45
CA PRO A 573 12.88 -39.57 10.20
C PRO A 573 12.09 -40.03 8.96
N LEU A 574 10.78 -39.75 8.93
CA LEU A 574 9.92 -40.02 7.77
C LEU A 574 10.02 -38.94 6.69
N GLY A 575 10.46 -37.73 7.04
CA GLY A 575 10.40 -36.53 6.23
C GLY A 575 8.96 -36.10 5.97
N SER A 576 8.08 -36.28 6.95
CA SER A 576 6.66 -35.91 6.88
C SER A 576 6.20 -35.42 8.23
N ASP A 577 5.52 -34.29 8.21
CA ASP A 577 4.80 -33.71 9.34
C ASP A 577 3.35 -33.48 8.85
N SER A 578 2.42 -34.23 9.43
CA SER A 578 1.04 -34.34 8.99
C SER A 578 0.12 -33.28 9.61
N ASP A 579 0.41 -32.78 10.81
CA ASP A 579 -0.40 -31.76 11.49
C ASP A 579 0.26 -30.37 11.54
N GLY A 580 1.53 -30.27 11.13
CA GLY A 580 2.20 -29.03 10.79
C GLY A 580 2.72 -28.29 12.02
N ASP A 581 3.18 -29.03 13.04
CA ASP A 581 3.72 -28.44 14.26
C ASP A 581 5.25 -28.39 14.32
N GLY A 582 5.95 -29.10 13.41
CA GLY A 582 7.42 -29.10 13.28
C GLY A 582 8.09 -30.42 13.62
N LEU A 583 7.40 -31.29 14.38
CA LEU A 583 7.95 -32.59 14.76
C LEU A 583 7.64 -33.66 13.69
N ASP A 584 8.65 -34.42 13.25
CA ASP A 584 8.44 -35.50 12.27
C ASP A 584 7.41 -36.54 12.77
N ASP A 585 6.49 -36.96 11.90
CA ASP A 585 5.43 -37.97 12.13
C ASP A 585 5.95 -39.25 12.81
N ARG A 586 7.24 -39.55 12.69
CA ARG A 586 7.88 -40.67 13.37
C ARG A 586 7.93 -40.49 14.88
N TYR A 587 8.31 -39.30 15.32
CA TYR A 587 8.62 -38.97 16.70
C TYR A 587 7.42 -38.30 17.40
N ASP A 588 6.48 -37.77 16.63
CA ASP A 588 5.27 -37.14 17.15
C ASP A 588 4.31 -38.13 17.83
N SER A 589 4.08 -37.93 19.13
CA SER A 589 3.23 -38.79 19.95
C SER A 589 1.73 -38.49 19.82
N ASP A 590 1.35 -37.28 19.40
CA ASP A 590 -0.03 -36.83 19.23
C ASP A 590 -0.58 -36.98 17.81
N ASP A 591 0.26 -37.14 16.79
CA ASP A 591 -0.15 -37.65 15.46
C ASP A 591 0.21 -39.12 15.20
N GLY A 592 0.57 -39.87 16.25
CA GLY A 592 0.56 -41.33 16.24
C GLY A 592 1.88 -42.02 15.90
N GLY A 593 2.97 -41.25 15.86
CA GLY A 593 4.34 -41.69 16.01
C GLY A 593 4.70 -42.07 17.45
N THR A 594 5.99 -42.03 17.79
CA THR A 594 6.53 -42.38 19.11
C THR A 594 7.76 -41.57 19.43
N ALA A 595 7.67 -40.73 20.46
CA ALA A 595 8.77 -39.90 20.94
C ALA A 595 10.05 -40.71 21.20
N ILE A 596 11.19 -40.08 20.90
CA ILE A 596 12.50 -40.62 21.19
C ILE A 596 12.63 -40.85 22.70
N VAL A 597 13.18 -42.00 23.07
CA VAL A 597 13.56 -42.26 24.46
C VAL A 597 15.04 -41.99 24.55
N ILE A 598 15.38 -40.78 25.03
CA ILE A 598 16.75 -40.29 25.17
C ILE A 598 17.61 -41.34 25.90
N VAL A 599 18.70 -41.75 25.23
CA VAL A 599 19.65 -42.74 25.75
C VAL A 599 20.79 -42.04 26.52
N ASN A 600 21.32 -42.78 27.48
CA ASN A 600 22.51 -42.43 28.25
C ASN A 600 23.26 -43.76 28.52
N SER A 601 24.39 -43.94 27.86
CA SER A 601 25.09 -45.21 27.67
C SER A 601 25.96 -45.58 28.87
N ASP A 602 26.64 -44.62 29.48
CA ASP A 602 27.43 -44.79 30.71
C ASP A 602 26.57 -44.91 31.99
N THR A 603 25.28 -44.56 31.91
CA THR A 603 24.30 -44.43 33.02
C THR A 603 24.65 -43.37 34.07
N THR A 604 25.68 -42.57 33.80
CA THR A 604 26.12 -41.43 34.59
C THR A 604 26.08 -40.18 33.70
N GLY A 605 27.03 -39.23 33.78
CA GLY A 605 27.13 -38.17 32.77
C GLY A 605 25.90 -37.35 32.34
N LEU A 606 26.03 -36.82 31.12
CA LEU A 606 24.98 -36.20 30.31
C LEU A 606 24.33 -37.27 29.41
N PRO A 607 23.15 -37.04 28.82
CA PRO A 607 22.65 -37.88 27.73
C PRO A 607 23.66 -38.02 26.58
N ASP A 608 23.55 -39.09 25.80
CA ASP A 608 24.54 -39.41 24.74
C ASP A 608 24.72 -38.24 23.76
N TYR A 609 23.62 -37.63 23.27
CA TYR A 609 23.66 -36.46 22.36
C TYR A 609 24.27 -35.17 22.93
N LEU A 610 24.69 -35.18 24.20
CA LEU A 610 25.32 -34.03 24.88
C LEU A 610 26.67 -34.42 25.51
N ASP A 611 27.17 -35.64 25.26
CA ASP A 611 28.31 -36.24 25.95
C ASP A 611 29.33 -36.80 24.96
N ALA A 612 30.38 -36.02 24.66
CA ALA A 612 31.43 -36.36 23.69
C ALA A 612 32.29 -37.61 24.01
N ASP A 613 31.97 -38.36 25.06
CA ASP A 613 32.48 -39.70 25.43
C ASP A 613 31.34 -40.48 26.11
N SER A 614 30.29 -40.78 25.34
CA SER A 614 28.97 -41.31 25.72
C SER A 614 29.01 -42.57 26.60
N ASP A 615 30.03 -43.42 26.43
CA ASP A 615 30.22 -44.64 27.24
C ASP A 615 31.31 -44.52 28.32
N ASP A 616 31.95 -43.34 28.40
CA ASP A 616 32.92 -42.90 29.40
C ASP A 616 34.14 -43.85 29.50
N ASP A 617 34.50 -44.49 28.38
CA ASP A 617 35.61 -45.46 28.29
C ASP A 617 36.99 -44.80 28.05
N GLY A 618 36.97 -43.51 27.71
CA GLY A 618 38.14 -42.67 27.49
C GLY A 618 38.56 -42.55 26.02
N VAL A 619 37.73 -42.98 25.09
CA VAL A 619 37.83 -42.72 23.65
C VAL A 619 36.65 -41.83 23.23
N PRO A 620 36.89 -40.57 22.83
CA PRO A 620 35.80 -39.68 22.41
C PRO A 620 35.00 -40.23 21.23
N ASP A 621 33.71 -39.95 21.21
CA ASP A 621 32.76 -40.40 20.18
C ASP A 621 33.13 -39.92 18.77
N LEU A 622 33.70 -38.71 18.64
CA LEU A 622 34.35 -38.22 17.42
C LEU A 622 35.34 -39.24 16.82
N ILE A 623 36.04 -40.01 17.64
CA ILE A 623 36.95 -41.07 17.19
C ILE A 623 36.18 -42.36 16.92
N GLU A 624 35.24 -42.74 17.79
CA GLU A 624 34.49 -43.99 17.67
C GLU A 624 33.58 -44.03 16.43
N GLY A 625 32.94 -42.89 16.13
CA GLY A 625 32.09 -42.69 14.96
C GLY A 625 32.87 -42.57 13.64
N HIS A 626 34.10 -42.02 13.68
CA HIS A 626 34.80 -41.58 12.46
C HIS A 626 36.21 -42.14 12.23
N ASP A 627 36.76 -43.03 13.06
CA ASP A 627 38.07 -43.68 12.82
C ASP A 627 37.94 -45.08 12.18
N ALA A 628 37.61 -45.12 10.88
CA ALA A 628 37.44 -46.38 10.16
C ALA A 628 38.76 -47.17 10.01
N ASN A 629 39.90 -46.50 10.16
CA ASN A 629 41.22 -47.07 9.97
C ASN A 629 41.89 -47.55 11.28
N ALA A 630 41.31 -47.18 12.43
CA ALA A 630 41.68 -47.52 13.79
C ALA A 630 43.11 -47.10 14.17
N ASP A 631 43.55 -45.91 13.73
CA ASP A 631 44.85 -45.35 14.10
C ASP A 631 44.80 -44.36 15.28
N GLY A 632 43.62 -44.15 15.87
CA GLY A 632 43.36 -43.26 16.98
C GLY A 632 43.20 -41.81 16.56
N ILE A 633 42.89 -41.57 15.28
CA ILE A 633 42.62 -40.25 14.71
C ILE A 633 41.36 -40.37 13.84
N ALA A 634 40.35 -39.54 14.09
CA ALA A 634 39.15 -39.48 13.26
C ALA A 634 39.50 -39.20 11.78
N ASP A 635 38.87 -39.93 10.85
CA ASP A 635 39.05 -39.76 9.41
C ASP A 635 38.42 -38.45 8.88
N VAL A 636 37.49 -37.87 9.66
CA VAL A 636 36.74 -36.65 9.36
C VAL A 636 36.78 -35.73 10.58
N GLN A 637 36.70 -34.41 10.35
CA GLN A 637 36.41 -33.44 11.42
C GLN A 637 35.02 -32.84 11.16
N PRO A 638 34.20 -32.65 12.20
CA PRO A 638 32.90 -31.98 12.12
C PRO A 638 33.08 -30.54 11.59
N ALA A 639 32.04 -30.02 10.94
CA ALA A 639 32.03 -28.61 10.58
C ALA A 639 31.67 -27.79 11.83
N PRO A 640 32.33 -26.65 12.08
CA PRO A 640 32.07 -25.83 13.26
C PRO A 640 30.78 -24.99 13.17
N ASP A 641 29.85 -25.36 12.30
CA ASP A 641 28.68 -24.56 11.93
C ASP A 641 27.56 -25.44 11.34
N ASN A 642 27.23 -26.55 12.03
CA ASN A 642 26.26 -27.58 11.61
C ASN A 642 24.79 -27.11 11.59
N ALA A 643 24.51 -26.01 10.90
CA ALA A 643 23.14 -25.61 10.51
C ALA A 643 22.63 -26.36 9.27
#